data_AF-A0AAD4L1F9-F1
#
_entry.id   AF-A0AAD4L1F9-F1
#
_cell.length_a   1.000
_cell.length_b   1.000
_cell.length_c   1.000
_cell.angle_alpha   90.00
_cell.angle_beta   90.00
_cell.angle_gamma   90.00
#
_symmetry.space_group_name_H-M   'P 1'
#
loop_
_entity.id
_entity.type
_entity.pdbx_description
1 polymer ?
#
loop_
_entity_poly.entity_id
_entity_poly.type
_entity_poly.pdbx_seq_one_letter_code
_entity_poly.pdbx_strand_id
1 'polypeptide(L)'
;MDAAGQATALGSAQDPQALLEHAKTVSALLGRANILVSQLYNPSGTTPEQLKFIQERLQEIQRLPQGWQVAEGLLDHPDSNTRFFGALTFIVKINQSWSDLPDGTPQQLKNHLITGFVALVDAREKYHVIRKLAAALVALFFKDASWAHPLRDLGVAFKTRAVNDSSNVDFENTTLPSLNEAQITGLLCFSTAIAEEATKASSLVRESGDHPVAESIQDAFCLFDYVLKVLLQQISAGNATDTEAGHEALRSWHAWLDVRASIHFRTPLDQRHLSSPTNRLVQCIGIAELSETATEIIAEMLRSESSLLTDAHRQYILEYMSGKSAAELVQRLNEGDYDNEAMAFWDLLDAYTSTQQVKLVSGTLGPSHAVILSYFDRLFHGPGYPGVDDKISPLLLDWWTATADDLQYGVDNGLQEARLCLANSVLNVYNRLRWPMPGESAHWDADERSEFHSFRRETQDFLLSAFPTLGIELIDLFRQKAVAALSTSDWTELETACFCLAQLSEAIDGDNEAVAHLDAIFNSERFTVLCMNSEQLPNKPRQTLVDILGKYQMFFEQKPNLLPPVLTFLFSSLNISSCTNSASRSIGSLSKSCRHKLVAELPVFLRIFSEFQLSTIATAQSLERVVEGIAAIVQALPSEETKVPYIDELLRPFFVQSASARDDAQRGDVESAHTRGHLALRCIAGIGRGLRSDQDSVIDLESEETASYDNTFWTGHGIQEKLCQCLLVYLNEFPLDHVIVEDVCEVLKAGFTESIGPFVLKPANIALFLTGIPLGTAGAADVMMSTASSFLASYQKTPAKVQEEAALLFIHVYWAFSVMIHHPENNDPEVSNSGIAFLTRSLPKYHEILFALTSTPPPPASHIATLLDTQTYTPILQTILNFVTTALGGKEPLPLRSAAQFWVGVLNLSNSTNTHTNASRAIHEYLPNLCHVLVTQVSGVCARSDINHLCEVLKKIVFKFQGEARPHLSASLASIPGPNDQSASNGIALSLSKEKERFLAMLIGARGGSATQEVVRSYWVSCRGAGFAYT
;
A
#
# COMPACT_ATOMS: atom_id res chain seq x y z
N MET A 1 67.52 -10.66 24.51
CA MET A 1 68.78 -10.41 23.78
C MET A 1 68.51 -10.70 22.32
N ASP A 2 68.96 -9.78 21.47
CA ASP A 2 68.98 -9.78 20.01
C ASP A 2 67.67 -9.49 19.26
N ALA A 3 67.39 -8.18 19.24
CA ALA A 3 66.77 -7.49 18.13
C ALA A 3 67.83 -7.21 17.06
N ALA A 4 67.73 -7.86 15.89
CA ALA A 4 68.24 -7.40 14.59
C ALA A 4 68.06 -8.51 13.56
N GLY A 5 67.02 -8.40 12.73
CA GLY A 5 66.88 -9.35 11.62
C GLY A 5 65.57 -9.29 10.87
N GLN A 6 65.16 -8.10 10.40
CA GLN A 6 64.27 -7.94 9.25
C GLN A 6 64.13 -6.44 8.91
N ALA A 7 65.16 -5.92 8.26
CA ALA A 7 65.08 -4.67 7.53
C ALA A 7 65.71 -4.93 6.17
N THR A 8 64.88 -5.07 5.13
CA THR A 8 65.17 -4.71 3.72
C THR A 8 64.02 -5.15 2.81
N ALA A 9 63.11 -4.22 2.53
CA ALA A 9 62.53 -3.96 1.19
C ALA A 9 61.39 -2.92 1.31
N LEU A 10 61.74 -1.65 1.55
CA LEU A 10 60.82 -0.53 1.39
C LEU A 10 61.52 0.55 0.57
N GLY A 11 60.91 0.88 -0.57
CA GLY A 11 61.19 2.10 -1.30
C GLY A 11 60.46 3.28 -0.65
N SER A 12 61.14 4.43 -0.65
CA SER A 12 60.75 5.77 -0.19
C SER A 12 60.67 5.98 1.34
N ALA A 13 61.54 6.88 1.81
CA ALA A 13 61.67 7.31 3.18
C ALA A 13 60.40 8.03 3.68
N GLN A 14 59.70 7.42 4.64
CA GLN A 14 58.78 8.14 5.51
C GLN A 14 59.55 8.70 6.71
N ASP A 15 59.36 9.98 6.99
CA ASP A 15 59.98 10.73 8.08
C ASP A 15 59.65 10.09 9.45
N PRO A 16 60.64 9.67 10.27
CA PRO A 16 60.40 9.05 11.57
C PRO A 16 59.56 9.92 12.53
N GLN A 17 59.57 11.24 12.35
CA GLN A 17 58.79 12.17 13.16
C GLN A 17 57.29 12.15 12.78
N ALA A 18 56.98 11.94 11.49
CA ALA A 18 55.61 11.80 10.99
C ALA A 18 54.96 10.48 11.42
N LEU A 19 55.73 9.38 11.50
CA LEU A 19 55.25 8.10 12.04
C LEU A 19 54.87 8.20 13.53
N LEU A 20 55.64 8.96 14.32
CA LEU A 20 55.36 9.19 15.73
C LEU A 20 54.11 10.05 15.96
N GLU A 21 53.89 11.09 15.14
CA GLU A 21 52.68 11.91 15.20
C GLU A 21 51.43 11.16 14.74
N HIS A 22 51.56 10.31 13.72
CA HIS A 22 50.47 9.44 13.27
C HIS A 22 50.03 8.46 14.38
N ALA A 23 50.99 7.80 15.05
CA ALA A 23 50.70 6.89 16.15
C ALA A 23 50.02 7.58 17.35
N LYS A 24 50.44 8.80 17.69
CA LYS A 24 49.78 9.62 18.73
C LYS A 24 48.35 9.99 18.37
N THR A 25 48.11 10.32 17.09
CA THR A 25 46.78 10.70 16.59
C THR A 25 45.82 9.51 16.64
N VAL A 26 46.25 8.32 16.23
CA VAL A 26 45.45 7.08 16.30
C VAL A 26 45.12 6.73 17.76
N SER A 27 46.10 6.80 18.65
CA SER A 27 45.90 6.53 20.09
C SER A 27 44.87 7.48 20.73
N ALA A 28 44.93 8.78 20.40
CA ALA A 28 43.96 9.76 20.89
C ALA A 28 42.54 9.52 20.33
N LEU A 29 42.42 9.16 19.05
CA LEU A 29 41.14 8.84 18.42
C LEU A 29 40.51 7.56 18.99
N LEU A 30 41.31 6.52 19.22
CA LEU A 30 40.86 5.28 19.86
C LEU A 30 40.37 5.53 21.30
N GLY A 31 41.11 6.30 22.09
CA GLY A 31 40.69 6.70 23.43
C GLY A 31 39.36 7.46 23.43
N ARG A 32 39.17 8.38 22.46
CA ARG A 32 37.92 9.12 22.30
C ARG A 32 36.76 8.22 21.85
N ALA A 33 36.99 7.30 20.92
CA ALA A 33 35.99 6.35 20.47
C ALA A 33 35.51 5.46 21.63
N ASN A 34 36.41 4.93 22.46
CA ASN A 34 36.06 4.13 23.63
C ASN A 34 35.13 4.86 24.61
N ILE A 35 35.40 6.14 24.89
CA ILE A 35 34.56 6.96 25.77
C ILE A 35 33.17 7.15 25.16
N LEU A 36 33.10 7.51 23.88
CA LEU A 36 31.83 7.76 23.19
C LEU A 36 30.98 6.49 23.06
N VAL A 37 31.60 5.33 22.79
CA VAL A 37 30.91 4.03 22.76
C VAL A 37 30.36 3.69 24.14
N SER A 38 31.16 3.87 25.19
CA SER A 38 30.72 3.61 26.57
C SER A 38 29.54 4.51 26.98
N GLN A 39 29.53 5.78 26.54
CA GLN A 39 28.43 6.72 26.78
C GLN A 39 27.18 6.38 25.96
N LEU A 40 27.34 5.89 24.72
CA LEU A 40 26.23 5.46 23.88
C LEU A 40 25.47 4.27 24.49
N TYR A 41 26.19 3.29 25.03
CA TYR A 41 25.60 2.08 25.61
C TYR A 41 25.23 2.21 27.09
N ASN A 42 25.61 3.31 27.75
CA ASN A 42 25.20 3.64 29.13
C ASN A 42 24.62 5.07 29.20
N PRO A 43 23.41 5.31 28.67
CA PRO A 43 22.86 6.66 28.52
C PRO A 43 22.33 7.28 29.82
N SER A 44 22.62 6.71 30.99
CA SER A 44 22.15 7.20 32.29
C SER A 44 22.50 8.68 32.50
N GLY A 45 21.48 9.56 32.42
CA GLY A 45 21.65 11.02 32.54
C GLY A 45 21.96 11.78 31.24
N THR A 46 21.81 11.16 30.07
CA THR A 46 22.07 11.77 28.75
C THR A 46 20.76 12.22 28.09
N THR A 47 20.70 13.45 27.56
CA THR A 47 19.50 13.92 26.83
C THR A 47 19.44 13.38 25.40
N PRO A 48 18.27 13.35 24.74
CA PRO A 48 18.15 12.92 23.34
C PRO A 48 19.08 13.67 22.37
N GLU A 49 19.30 14.98 22.60
CA GLU A 49 20.20 15.80 21.78
C GLU A 49 21.67 15.40 21.97
N GLN A 50 22.08 15.06 23.20
CA GLN A 50 23.43 14.60 23.49
C GLN A 50 23.68 13.21 22.90
N LEU A 51 22.70 12.31 22.94
CA LEU A 51 22.78 10.99 22.32
C LEU A 51 22.95 11.12 20.80
N LYS A 52 22.20 12.03 20.16
CA LYS A 52 22.34 12.35 18.74
C LYS A 52 23.73 12.89 18.41
N PHE A 53 24.26 13.81 19.22
CA PHE A 53 25.62 14.34 19.04
C PHE A 53 26.70 13.25 19.18
N ILE A 54 26.57 12.35 20.16
CA ILE A 54 27.48 11.21 20.36
C ILE A 54 27.45 10.31 19.11
N GLN A 55 26.25 10.00 18.60
CA GLN A 55 26.07 9.18 17.40
C GLN A 55 26.69 9.84 16.16
N GLU A 56 26.44 11.14 15.94
CA GLU A 56 27.05 11.91 14.84
C GLU A 56 28.57 11.88 14.93
N ARG A 57 29.13 12.08 16.13
CA ARG A 57 30.58 12.08 16.31
C ARG A 57 31.21 10.71 16.10
N LEU A 58 30.53 9.65 16.51
CA LEU A 58 30.96 8.28 16.25
C LEU A 58 30.93 7.97 14.74
N GLN A 59 29.89 8.40 14.02
CA GLN A 59 29.82 8.26 12.56
C GLN A 59 30.93 9.03 11.85
N GLU A 60 31.28 10.23 12.31
CA GLU A 60 32.42 10.97 11.79
C GLU A 60 33.73 10.19 11.95
N ILE A 61 33.97 9.62 13.13
CA ILE A 61 35.16 8.80 13.40
C ILE A 61 35.23 7.58 12.47
N GLN A 62 34.10 6.91 12.24
CA GLN A 62 34.03 5.74 11.34
C GLN A 62 34.40 6.07 9.89
N ARG A 63 34.25 7.33 9.45
CA ARG A 63 34.56 7.77 8.09
C ARG A 63 36.01 8.24 7.92
N LEU A 64 36.73 8.51 9.01
CA LEU A 64 38.11 8.98 8.93
C LEU A 64 39.05 7.93 8.31
N PRO A 65 40.20 8.36 7.71
CA PRO A 65 41.24 7.44 7.25
C PRO A 65 41.75 6.51 8.37
N GLN A 66 41.89 7.05 9.59
CA GLN A 66 42.33 6.32 10.78
C GLN A 66 41.27 5.35 11.34
N GLY A 67 40.08 5.30 10.73
CA GLY A 67 38.99 4.43 11.17
C GLY A 67 39.34 2.93 11.13
N TRP A 68 40.27 2.52 10.26
CA TRP A 68 40.76 1.14 10.20
C TRP A 68 41.50 0.72 11.48
N GLN A 69 42.44 1.56 11.93
CA GLN A 69 43.22 1.30 13.16
C GLN A 69 42.36 1.49 14.42
N VAL A 70 41.38 2.40 14.37
CA VAL A 70 40.40 2.55 15.46
C VAL A 70 39.56 1.28 15.56
N ALA A 71 39.06 0.73 14.44
CA ALA A 71 38.28 -0.51 14.45
C ALA A 71 39.06 -1.69 15.06
N GLU A 72 40.33 -1.85 14.68
CA GLU A 72 41.24 -2.86 15.23
C GLU A 72 41.39 -2.70 16.76
N GLY A 73 41.72 -1.50 17.23
CA GLY A 73 41.87 -1.24 18.66
C GLY A 73 40.58 -1.39 19.47
N LEU A 74 39.41 -1.18 18.86
CA LEU A 74 38.11 -1.42 19.50
C LEU A 74 37.77 -2.91 19.55
N LEU A 75 38.15 -3.69 18.54
CA LEU A 75 37.91 -5.13 18.49
C LEU A 75 38.74 -5.90 19.53
N ASP A 76 39.95 -5.43 19.83
CA ASP A 76 40.83 -6.03 20.85
C ASP A 76 40.45 -5.64 22.31
N HIS A 77 39.51 -4.70 22.48
CA HIS A 77 39.09 -4.22 23.80
C HIS A 77 38.36 -5.32 24.60
N PRO A 78 38.46 -5.40 25.94
CA PRO A 78 37.80 -6.45 26.75
C PRO A 78 36.27 -6.34 26.82
N ASP A 79 35.69 -5.16 26.58
CA ASP A 79 34.24 -4.93 26.65
C ASP A 79 33.50 -5.35 25.37
N SER A 80 32.44 -6.16 25.52
CA SER A 80 31.64 -6.68 24.39
C SER A 80 30.99 -5.59 23.53
N ASN A 81 30.52 -4.48 24.11
CA ASN A 81 29.88 -3.40 23.35
C ASN A 81 30.92 -2.63 22.52
N THR A 82 32.12 -2.43 23.07
CA THR A 82 33.26 -1.88 22.33
C THR A 82 33.66 -2.79 21.17
N ARG A 83 33.73 -4.11 21.38
CA ARG A 83 34.00 -5.09 20.31
C ARG A 83 32.96 -5.02 19.20
N PHE A 84 31.68 -4.94 19.56
CA PHE A 84 30.58 -4.77 18.61
C PHE A 84 30.75 -3.51 17.76
N PHE A 85 31.12 -2.38 18.38
CA PHE A 85 31.34 -1.13 17.67
C PHE A 85 32.60 -1.18 16.78
N GLY A 86 33.64 -1.91 17.18
CA GLY A 86 34.80 -2.23 16.35
C GLY A 86 34.39 -2.95 15.06
N ALA A 87 33.62 -4.04 15.18
CA ALA A 87 33.07 -4.76 14.04
C ALA A 87 32.17 -3.89 13.15
N LEU A 88 31.31 -3.04 13.74
CA LEU A 88 30.50 -2.06 12.99
C LEU A 88 31.37 -1.08 12.20
N THR A 89 32.46 -0.60 12.80
CA THR A 89 33.38 0.33 12.16
C THR A 89 34.08 -0.32 10.96
N PHE A 90 34.49 -1.59 11.08
CA PHE A 90 35.01 -2.35 9.94
C PHE A 90 34.00 -2.44 8.79
N ILE A 91 32.71 -2.73 9.07
CA ILE A 91 31.66 -2.76 8.03
C ILE A 91 31.58 -1.43 7.29
N VAL A 92 31.55 -0.30 8.01
CA VAL A 92 31.49 1.03 7.40
C VAL A 92 32.72 1.29 6.52
N LYS A 93 33.92 0.97 7.01
CA LYS A 93 35.18 1.17 6.27
C LYS A 93 35.29 0.29 5.04
N ILE A 94 34.91 -0.98 5.13
CA ILE A 94 34.86 -1.91 3.99
C ILE A 94 33.89 -1.41 2.91
N ASN A 95 32.74 -0.88 3.30
CA ASN A 95 31.76 -0.41 2.32
C ASN A 95 32.16 0.91 1.63
N GLN A 96 32.83 1.83 2.34
CA GLN A 96 33.10 3.19 1.85
C GLN A 96 34.52 3.42 1.32
N SER A 97 35.53 2.73 1.86
CA SER A 97 36.96 3.03 1.61
C SER A 97 37.74 1.80 1.12
N TRP A 98 37.08 0.80 0.53
CA TRP A 98 37.76 -0.41 0.03
C TRP A 98 38.80 -0.13 -1.04
N SER A 99 38.47 0.76 -2.00
CA SER A 99 39.36 1.17 -3.09
C SER A 99 40.61 1.93 -2.63
N ASP A 100 40.61 2.41 -1.39
CA ASP A 100 41.69 3.23 -0.84
C ASP A 100 42.79 2.37 -0.20
N LEU A 101 42.60 1.05 -0.11
CA LEU A 101 43.54 0.12 0.49
C LEU A 101 44.71 -0.22 -0.48
N PRO A 102 45.97 -0.15 -0.02
CA PRO A 102 47.13 -0.58 -0.81
C PRO A 102 47.12 -2.09 -1.10
N ASP A 103 47.72 -2.48 -2.22
CA ASP A 103 47.91 -3.89 -2.62
C ASP A 103 48.50 -4.74 -1.48
N GLY A 104 47.87 -5.87 -1.17
CA GLY A 104 48.27 -6.79 -0.09
C GLY A 104 47.65 -6.50 1.30
N THR A 105 47.17 -5.28 1.55
CA THR A 105 46.44 -4.92 2.79
C THR A 105 45.09 -5.64 2.92
N PRO A 106 44.31 -5.86 1.84
CA PRO A 106 43.05 -6.63 1.92
C PRO A 106 43.24 -8.05 2.47
N GLN A 107 44.31 -8.74 2.07
CA GLN A 107 44.62 -10.08 2.56
C GLN A 107 45.01 -10.08 4.04
N GLN A 108 45.74 -9.05 4.50
CA GLN A 108 46.08 -8.89 5.92
C GLN A 108 44.83 -8.63 6.77
N LEU A 109 43.93 -7.77 6.27
CA LEU A 109 42.65 -7.49 6.92
C LEU A 109 41.78 -8.75 7.00
N LYS A 110 41.68 -9.52 5.91
CA LYS A 110 41.00 -10.82 5.87
C LYS A 110 41.54 -11.76 6.95
N ASN A 111 42.87 -11.92 7.02
CA ASN A 111 43.50 -12.78 8.01
C ASN A 111 43.25 -12.31 9.45
N HIS A 112 43.30 -11.00 9.70
CA HIS A 112 43.02 -10.41 11.00
C HIS A 112 41.57 -10.67 11.44
N LEU A 113 40.59 -10.39 10.60
CA LEU A 113 39.17 -10.61 10.91
C LEU A 113 38.84 -12.09 11.11
N ILE A 114 39.42 -13.00 10.31
CA ILE A 114 39.26 -14.45 10.50
C ILE A 114 39.85 -14.88 11.85
N THR A 115 41.05 -14.41 12.18
CA THR A 115 41.71 -14.75 13.45
C THR A 115 40.91 -14.22 14.65
N GLY A 116 40.42 -12.98 14.55
CA GLY A 116 39.54 -12.39 15.56
C GLY A 116 38.23 -13.16 15.73
N PHE A 117 37.61 -13.59 14.63
CA PHE A 117 36.39 -14.38 14.67
C PHE A 117 36.59 -15.73 15.36
N VAL A 118 37.65 -16.45 14.98
CA VAL A 118 38.03 -17.73 15.62
C VAL A 118 38.26 -17.55 17.12
N ALA A 119 39.01 -16.52 17.51
CA ALA A 119 39.32 -16.22 18.91
C ALA A 119 38.07 -15.90 19.74
N LEU A 120 37.14 -15.09 19.21
CA LEU A 120 35.89 -14.75 19.91
C LEU A 120 34.96 -15.95 20.06
N VAL A 121 34.89 -16.83 19.05
CA VAL A 121 34.11 -18.06 19.12
C VAL A 121 34.69 -19.05 20.13
N ASP A 122 36.01 -19.28 20.13
CA ASP A 122 36.66 -20.14 21.13
C ASP A 122 36.53 -19.59 22.55
N ALA A 123 36.54 -18.27 22.70
CA ALA A 123 36.35 -17.58 23.98
C ALA A 123 34.89 -17.56 24.47
N ARG A 124 33.94 -18.07 23.67
CA ARG A 124 32.50 -18.04 23.96
C ARG A 124 31.98 -16.63 24.25
N GLU A 125 32.38 -15.66 23.40
CA GLU A 125 31.87 -14.29 23.45
C GLU A 125 30.34 -14.24 23.21
N LYS A 126 29.70 -13.14 23.59
CA LYS A 126 28.26 -12.95 23.39
C LYS A 126 27.87 -13.07 21.89
N TYR A 127 26.80 -13.81 21.61
CA TYR A 127 26.32 -14.11 20.24
C TYR A 127 26.18 -12.87 19.34
N HIS A 128 25.65 -11.75 19.85
CA HIS A 128 25.48 -10.53 19.03
C HIS A 128 26.81 -9.89 18.58
N VAL A 129 27.91 -10.09 19.31
CA VAL A 129 29.25 -9.63 18.90
C VAL A 129 29.80 -10.53 17.82
N ILE A 130 29.69 -11.86 18.00
CA ILE A 130 30.09 -12.87 17.01
C ILE A 130 29.34 -12.63 15.69
N ARG A 131 28.01 -12.45 15.74
CA ARG A 131 27.18 -12.15 14.57
C ARG A 131 27.57 -10.83 13.89
N LYS A 132 27.96 -9.81 14.66
CA LYS A 132 28.39 -8.53 14.08
C LYS A 132 29.75 -8.62 13.39
N LEU A 133 30.68 -9.40 13.95
CA LEU A 133 31.97 -9.66 13.32
C LEU A 133 31.82 -10.57 12.09
N ALA A 134 30.92 -11.56 12.14
CA ALA A 134 30.50 -12.32 10.96
C ALA A 134 30.02 -11.38 9.84
N ALA A 135 29.15 -10.41 10.16
CA ALA A 135 28.70 -9.41 9.17
C ALA A 135 29.85 -8.56 8.59
N ALA A 136 30.92 -8.28 9.36
CA ALA A 136 32.12 -7.61 8.85
C ALA A 136 32.92 -8.50 7.88
N LEU A 137 33.05 -9.79 8.18
CA LEU A 137 33.63 -10.78 7.27
C LEU A 137 32.80 -10.94 5.99
N VAL A 138 31.47 -10.91 6.10
CA VAL A 138 30.56 -10.95 4.95
C VAL A 138 30.71 -9.70 4.10
N ALA A 139 30.78 -8.50 4.70
CA ALA A 139 31.05 -7.27 3.95
C ALA A 139 32.38 -7.36 3.17
N LEU A 140 33.40 -8.01 3.74
CA LEU A 140 34.66 -8.27 3.05
C LEU A 140 34.48 -9.26 1.89
N PHE A 141 33.75 -10.36 2.10
CA PHE A 141 33.44 -11.35 1.06
C PHE A 141 32.77 -10.72 -0.17
N PHE A 142 31.83 -9.78 0.01
CA PHE A 142 31.19 -9.07 -1.11
C PHE A 142 32.08 -8.04 -1.81
N LYS A 143 33.24 -7.69 -1.22
CA LYS A 143 34.23 -6.80 -1.85
C LYS A 143 35.40 -7.56 -2.49
N ASP A 144 35.70 -8.76 -2.00
CA ASP A 144 36.76 -9.63 -2.49
C ASP A 144 36.20 -10.83 -3.27
N ALA A 145 35.96 -10.63 -4.57
CA ALA A 145 35.47 -11.67 -5.47
C ALA A 145 36.43 -12.88 -5.62
N SER A 146 37.69 -12.78 -5.15
CA SER A 146 38.62 -13.91 -5.19
C SER A 146 38.37 -14.93 -4.08
N TRP A 147 37.56 -14.60 -3.08
CA TRP A 147 37.30 -15.46 -1.93
C TRP A 147 36.22 -16.51 -2.22
N ALA A 148 36.61 -17.61 -2.88
CA ALA A 148 35.67 -18.64 -3.35
C ALA A 148 34.99 -19.47 -2.23
N HIS A 149 35.74 -19.90 -1.20
CA HIS A 149 35.24 -20.84 -0.19
C HIS A 149 35.39 -20.31 1.26
N PRO A 150 34.63 -19.26 1.64
CA PRO A 150 34.76 -18.63 2.96
C PRO A 150 34.42 -19.56 4.13
N LEU A 151 33.46 -20.46 3.95
CA LEU A 151 33.08 -21.43 4.98
C LEU A 151 34.16 -22.49 5.22
N ARG A 152 34.82 -22.98 4.16
CA ARG A 152 35.94 -23.92 4.29
C ARG A 152 37.15 -23.27 4.94
N ASP A 153 37.48 -22.04 4.54
CA ASP A 153 38.60 -21.28 5.11
C ASP A 153 38.42 -21.09 6.62
N LEU A 154 37.23 -20.71 7.08
CA LEU A 154 36.94 -20.59 8.51
C LEU A 154 36.97 -21.93 9.24
N GLY A 155 36.40 -22.99 8.65
CA GLY A 155 36.47 -24.34 9.20
C GLY A 155 37.91 -24.82 9.39
N VAL A 156 38.78 -24.56 8.41
CA VAL A 156 40.21 -24.86 8.50
C VAL A 156 40.89 -23.99 9.56
N ALA A 157 40.56 -22.70 9.63
CA ALA A 157 41.13 -21.80 10.63
C ALA A 157 40.80 -22.24 12.07
N PHE A 158 39.59 -22.76 12.32
CA PHE A 158 39.25 -23.37 13.61
C PHE A 158 40.12 -24.59 13.95
N LYS A 159 40.46 -25.41 12.94
CA LYS A 159 41.26 -26.62 13.09
C LYS A 159 42.75 -26.33 13.27
N THR A 160 43.33 -25.46 12.45
CA THR A 160 44.79 -25.25 12.35
C THR A 160 45.28 -24.01 13.08
N ARG A 161 44.38 -23.11 13.51
CA ARG A 161 44.69 -21.78 14.04
C ARG A 161 45.46 -20.89 13.06
N ALA A 162 45.45 -21.22 11.77
CA ALA A 162 46.14 -20.50 10.71
C ALA A 162 45.24 -20.33 9.48
N VAL A 163 45.35 -19.17 8.82
CA VAL A 163 44.62 -18.87 7.57
C VAL A 163 45.45 -19.38 6.39
N ASN A 164 45.01 -20.49 5.79
CA ASN A 164 45.64 -21.11 4.63
C ASN A 164 44.61 -21.26 3.51
N ASP A 165 45.07 -21.29 2.25
CA ASP A 165 44.23 -21.50 1.06
C ASP A 165 43.59 -22.91 1.11
N SER A 166 42.27 -22.98 1.32
CA SER A 166 41.54 -24.23 1.61
C SER A 166 40.88 -24.89 0.41
N SER A 167 41.15 -24.39 -0.80
CA SER A 167 40.51 -24.82 -2.06
C SER A 167 40.60 -26.34 -2.36
N ASN A 168 41.50 -27.09 -1.71
CA ASN A 168 41.66 -28.55 -1.85
C ASN A 168 41.42 -29.37 -0.56
N VAL A 169 40.81 -28.79 0.49
CA VAL A 169 40.60 -29.50 1.77
C VAL A 169 39.30 -30.29 1.76
N ASP A 170 39.34 -31.53 2.29
CA ASP A 170 38.16 -32.35 2.52
C ASP A 170 37.33 -31.81 3.70
N PHE A 171 36.39 -30.93 3.38
CA PHE A 171 35.55 -30.22 4.35
C PHE A 171 34.67 -31.18 5.15
N GLU A 172 33.97 -32.11 4.47
CA GLU A 172 33.00 -33.02 5.07
C GLU A 172 33.64 -34.05 6.01
N ASN A 173 34.70 -34.73 5.56
CA ASN A 173 35.22 -35.90 6.29
C ASN A 173 36.38 -35.58 7.23
N THR A 174 37.05 -34.44 7.07
CA THR A 174 38.26 -34.12 7.86
C THR A 174 38.19 -32.83 8.65
N THR A 175 37.47 -31.82 8.16
CA THR A 175 37.38 -30.52 8.84
C THR A 175 36.23 -30.52 9.83
N LEU A 176 34.99 -30.72 9.37
CA LEU A 176 33.81 -30.71 10.23
C LEU A 176 33.88 -31.69 11.42
N PRO A 177 34.38 -32.93 11.27
CA PRO A 177 34.49 -33.87 12.39
C PRO A 177 35.52 -33.50 13.44
N SER A 178 36.42 -32.56 13.14
CA SER A 178 37.44 -32.09 14.09
C SER A 178 37.00 -30.89 14.92
N LEU A 179 35.87 -30.28 14.58
CA LEU A 179 35.36 -29.09 15.25
C LEU A 179 34.51 -29.47 16.47
N ASN A 180 34.56 -28.63 17.50
CA ASN A 180 33.64 -28.73 18.62
C ASN A 180 32.32 -28.00 18.34
N GLU A 181 31.34 -28.18 19.22
CA GLU A 181 30.01 -27.59 19.09
C GLU A 181 30.01 -26.06 18.95
N ALA A 182 30.75 -25.33 19.79
CA ALA A 182 30.82 -23.87 19.72
C ALA A 182 31.40 -23.38 18.38
N GLN A 183 32.37 -24.12 17.83
CA GLN A 183 32.97 -23.83 16.52
C GLN A 183 32.00 -24.11 15.37
N ILE A 184 31.22 -25.19 15.46
CA ILE A 184 30.15 -25.51 14.50
C ILE A 184 29.06 -24.44 14.53
N THR A 185 28.56 -24.05 15.71
CA THR A 185 27.56 -22.99 15.86
C THR A 185 28.09 -21.64 15.37
N GLY A 186 29.35 -21.31 15.63
CA GLY A 186 30.00 -20.13 15.08
C GLY A 186 30.06 -20.13 13.54
N LEU A 187 30.37 -21.29 12.94
CA LEU A 187 30.40 -21.44 11.49
C LEU A 187 29.01 -21.33 10.85
N LEU A 188 27.99 -21.90 11.50
CA LEU A 188 26.58 -21.76 11.10
C LEU A 188 26.12 -20.30 11.19
N CYS A 189 26.45 -19.58 12.27
CA CYS A 189 26.15 -18.15 12.41
C CYS A 189 26.74 -17.32 11.26
N PHE A 190 27.99 -17.60 10.87
CA PHE A 190 28.60 -16.96 9.70
C PHE A 190 27.93 -17.36 8.38
N SER A 191 27.56 -18.63 8.21
CA SER A 191 26.82 -19.12 7.05
C SER A 191 25.48 -18.38 6.88
N THR A 192 24.71 -18.23 7.95
CA THR A 192 23.45 -17.46 7.97
C THR A 192 23.69 -16.00 7.60
N ALA A 193 24.75 -15.38 8.13
CA ALA A 193 25.09 -13.99 7.80
C ALA A 193 25.45 -13.78 6.32
N ILE A 194 26.12 -14.76 5.67
CA ILE A 194 26.36 -14.72 4.22
C ILE A 194 25.04 -14.73 3.47
N ALA A 195 24.13 -15.64 3.83
CA ALA A 195 22.85 -15.80 3.17
C ALA A 195 21.98 -14.52 3.27
N GLU A 196 21.85 -13.97 4.48
CA GLU A 196 21.08 -12.73 4.72
C GLU A 196 21.60 -11.55 3.90
N GLU A 197 22.92 -11.41 3.74
CA GLU A 197 23.52 -10.33 2.95
C GLU A 197 23.43 -10.60 1.45
N ALA A 198 23.53 -11.86 1.00
CA ALA A 198 23.35 -12.22 -0.40
C ALA A 198 21.94 -11.88 -0.90
N THR A 199 20.91 -12.15 -0.09
CA THR A 199 19.53 -11.76 -0.40
C THR A 199 19.37 -10.24 -0.52
N LYS A 200 20.01 -9.46 0.37
CA LYS A 200 20.01 -7.98 0.30
C LYS A 200 20.79 -7.44 -0.90
N ALA A 201 21.88 -8.11 -1.29
CA ALA A 201 22.76 -7.73 -2.39
C ALA A 201 22.41 -8.44 -3.71
N SER A 202 21.19 -8.94 -3.86
CA SER A 202 20.75 -9.77 -4.99
C SER A 202 21.08 -9.17 -6.37
N SER A 203 20.92 -7.86 -6.54
CA SER A 203 21.22 -7.16 -7.81
C SER A 203 22.71 -7.12 -8.14
N LEU A 204 23.57 -6.87 -7.15
CA LEU A 204 25.01 -6.90 -7.31
C LEU A 204 25.50 -8.29 -7.73
N VAL A 205 24.94 -9.33 -7.09
CA VAL A 205 25.25 -10.73 -7.41
C VAL A 205 24.79 -11.08 -8.83
N ARG A 206 23.59 -10.63 -9.24
CA ARG A 206 23.05 -10.82 -10.60
C ARG A 206 23.89 -10.14 -11.68
N GLU A 207 24.32 -8.90 -11.45
CA GLU A 207 25.11 -8.11 -12.41
C GLU A 207 26.53 -8.67 -12.59
N SER A 208 27.17 -9.10 -11.50
CA SER A 208 28.54 -9.62 -11.53
C SER A 208 28.65 -10.96 -12.27
N GLY A 209 27.60 -11.80 -12.25
CA GLY A 209 27.55 -13.10 -12.92
C GLY A 209 28.46 -14.20 -12.35
N ASP A 210 29.59 -13.82 -11.73
CA ASP A 210 30.68 -14.67 -11.28
C ASP A 210 30.97 -14.53 -9.76
N HIS A 211 30.01 -14.05 -8.95
CA HIS A 211 30.23 -13.89 -7.51
C HIS A 211 30.25 -15.25 -6.79
N PRO A 212 31.18 -15.51 -5.84
CA PRO A 212 31.38 -16.81 -5.17
C PRO A 212 30.26 -17.27 -4.19
N VAL A 213 29.05 -16.72 -4.32
CA VAL A 213 27.89 -17.11 -3.50
C VAL A 213 27.45 -18.54 -3.85
N ALA A 214 27.59 -18.98 -5.10
CA ALA A 214 27.20 -20.33 -5.52
C ALA A 214 28.04 -21.42 -4.83
N GLU A 215 29.35 -21.20 -4.71
CA GLU A 215 30.30 -22.04 -4.00
C GLU A 215 29.99 -22.07 -2.50
N SER A 216 29.62 -20.92 -1.94
CA SER A 216 29.22 -20.81 -0.53
C SER A 216 27.92 -21.56 -0.22
N ILE A 217 26.96 -21.60 -1.15
CA ILE A 217 25.76 -22.43 -1.01
C ILE A 217 26.15 -23.91 -0.89
N GLN A 218 27.02 -24.41 -1.76
CA GLN A 218 27.42 -25.82 -1.69
C GLN A 218 28.08 -26.17 -0.35
N ASP A 219 28.94 -25.29 0.16
CA ASP A 219 29.62 -25.48 1.44
C ASP A 219 28.65 -25.40 2.62
N ALA A 220 27.67 -24.48 2.57
CA ALA A 220 26.61 -24.40 3.58
C ALA A 220 25.78 -25.68 3.62
N PHE A 221 25.40 -26.22 2.45
CA PHE A 221 24.62 -27.45 2.37
C PHE A 221 25.36 -28.68 2.92
N CYS A 222 26.67 -28.73 2.71
CA CYS A 222 27.52 -29.73 3.33
C CYS A 222 27.56 -29.59 4.86
N LEU A 223 27.71 -28.35 5.37
CA LEU A 223 27.78 -28.05 6.79
C LEU A 223 26.53 -28.51 7.54
N PHE A 224 25.32 -28.13 7.10
CA PHE A 224 24.12 -28.56 7.79
C PHE A 224 23.76 -30.04 7.55
N ASP A 225 24.09 -30.64 6.40
CA ASP A 225 23.90 -32.10 6.22
C ASP A 225 24.72 -32.88 7.25
N TYR A 226 25.97 -32.46 7.49
CA TYR A 226 26.83 -33.04 8.52
C TYR A 226 26.23 -32.89 9.93
N VAL A 227 25.81 -31.68 10.30
CA VAL A 227 25.24 -31.42 11.64
C VAL A 227 23.97 -32.24 11.87
N LEU A 228 23.04 -32.23 10.92
CA LEU A 228 21.80 -33.02 11.02
C LEU A 228 22.09 -34.52 11.01
N LYS A 229 23.08 -35.00 10.24
CA LYS A 229 23.50 -36.41 10.24
C LYS A 229 23.99 -36.87 11.60
N VAL A 230 24.88 -36.10 12.22
CA VAL A 230 25.45 -36.42 13.54
C VAL A 230 24.35 -36.41 14.59
N LEU A 231 23.49 -35.39 14.58
CA LEU A 231 22.38 -35.26 15.51
C LEU A 231 21.40 -36.44 15.39
N LEU A 232 20.95 -36.79 14.17
CA LEU A 232 20.07 -37.94 13.94
C LEU A 232 20.70 -39.27 14.38
N GLN A 233 22.01 -39.44 14.18
CA GLN A 233 22.74 -40.62 14.66
C GLN A 233 22.82 -40.69 16.19
N GLN A 234 23.04 -39.56 16.86
CA GLN A 234 23.08 -39.51 18.32
C GLN A 234 21.70 -39.78 18.95
N ILE A 235 20.64 -39.23 18.36
CA ILE A 235 19.25 -39.46 18.78
C ILE A 235 18.88 -40.93 18.61
N SER A 236 19.18 -41.54 17.45
CA SER A 236 18.94 -42.97 17.24
C SER A 236 19.77 -43.89 18.15
N ALA A 237 20.94 -43.43 18.63
CA ALA A 237 21.76 -44.13 19.61
C ALA A 237 21.29 -43.95 21.06
N GLY A 238 20.27 -43.11 21.32
CA GLY A 238 19.72 -42.87 22.66
C GLY A 238 20.60 -42.01 23.57
N ASN A 239 21.50 -41.21 23.00
CA ASN A 239 22.31 -40.27 23.76
C ASN A 239 21.52 -38.97 24.01
N ALA A 240 21.62 -38.39 25.21
CA ALA A 240 21.08 -37.05 25.47
C ALA A 240 21.88 -36.02 24.67
N THR A 241 21.22 -35.32 23.74
CA THR A 241 21.85 -34.36 22.82
C THR A 241 21.46 -32.93 23.15
N ASP A 242 22.44 -32.04 23.16
CA ASP A 242 22.18 -30.61 22.99
C ASP A 242 21.72 -30.37 21.56
N THR A 243 20.54 -29.78 21.39
CA THR A 243 19.89 -29.54 20.09
C THR A 243 20.19 -28.14 19.54
N GLU A 244 20.98 -27.31 20.23
CA GLU A 244 21.29 -25.93 19.82
C GLU A 244 21.92 -25.89 18.42
N ALA A 245 22.90 -26.74 18.14
CA ALA A 245 23.52 -26.85 16.82
C ALA A 245 22.52 -27.27 15.72
N GLY A 246 21.53 -28.10 16.06
CA GLY A 246 20.44 -28.49 15.16
C GLY A 246 19.55 -27.31 14.78
N HIS A 247 19.14 -26.50 15.76
CA HIS A 247 18.34 -25.29 15.51
C HIS A 247 19.09 -24.28 14.64
N GLU A 248 20.36 -24.02 14.93
CA GLU A 248 21.15 -23.07 14.12
C GLU A 248 21.39 -23.61 12.71
N ALA A 249 21.50 -24.94 12.54
CA ALA A 249 21.58 -25.57 11.21
C ALA A 249 20.29 -25.38 10.41
N LEU A 250 19.12 -25.56 11.04
CA LEU A 250 17.82 -25.32 10.41
C LEU A 250 17.62 -23.84 10.04
N ARG A 251 17.97 -22.90 10.92
CA ARG A 251 17.93 -21.45 10.62
C ARG A 251 18.84 -21.08 9.46
N SER A 252 20.06 -21.62 9.44
CA SER A 252 21.00 -21.40 8.33
C SER A 252 20.43 -21.95 7.03
N TRP A 253 19.82 -23.14 7.07
CA TRP A 253 19.15 -23.76 5.93
C TRP A 253 18.05 -22.87 5.35
N HIS A 254 17.16 -22.36 6.20
CA HIS A 254 16.08 -21.45 5.84
C HIS A 254 16.60 -20.17 5.17
N ALA A 255 17.62 -19.52 5.75
CA ALA A 255 18.22 -18.33 5.13
C ALA A 255 18.81 -18.60 3.73
N TRP A 256 19.36 -19.80 3.50
CA TRP A 256 19.88 -20.19 2.18
C TRP A 256 18.78 -20.57 1.17
N LEU A 257 17.58 -20.93 1.62
CA LEU A 257 16.43 -21.02 0.72
C LEU A 257 16.06 -19.65 0.16
N ASP A 258 16.03 -18.60 0.99
CA ASP A 258 15.71 -17.23 0.56
C ASP A 258 16.65 -16.76 -0.55
N VAL A 259 17.94 -17.07 -0.41
CA VAL A 259 18.96 -16.76 -1.43
C VAL A 259 18.63 -17.44 -2.75
N ARG A 260 18.24 -18.71 -2.72
CA ARG A 260 17.88 -19.49 -3.91
C ARG A 260 16.63 -18.94 -4.58
N ALA A 261 15.60 -18.60 -3.80
CA ALA A 261 14.38 -17.97 -4.31
C ALA A 261 14.66 -16.58 -4.91
N SER A 262 15.62 -15.84 -4.35
CA SER A 262 15.92 -14.45 -4.72
C SER A 262 16.97 -14.30 -5.83
N ILE A 263 17.84 -15.27 -6.08
CA ILE A 263 18.98 -15.13 -7.00
C ILE A 263 18.97 -16.23 -8.07
N HIS A 264 18.96 -15.83 -9.35
CA HIS A 264 19.11 -16.76 -10.47
C HIS A 264 20.59 -17.01 -10.78
N PHE A 265 21.10 -18.18 -10.39
CA PHE A 265 22.48 -18.58 -10.64
C PHE A 265 22.67 -19.09 -12.08
N ARG A 266 23.78 -18.70 -12.73
CA ARG A 266 24.14 -19.15 -14.09
C ARG A 266 24.39 -20.66 -14.18
N THR A 267 24.94 -21.24 -13.11
CA THR A 267 25.14 -22.68 -12.97
C THR A 267 24.10 -23.19 -11.98
N PRO A 268 23.15 -24.05 -12.41
CA PRO A 268 22.20 -24.64 -11.48
C PRO A 268 22.94 -25.54 -10.48
N LEU A 269 22.62 -25.39 -9.19
CA LEU A 269 23.10 -26.28 -8.14
C LEU A 269 22.71 -27.72 -8.48
N ASP A 270 23.67 -28.64 -8.38
CA ASP A 270 23.42 -30.06 -8.64
C ASP A 270 22.42 -30.60 -7.60
N GLN A 271 21.28 -31.12 -8.08
CA GLN A 271 20.21 -31.70 -7.25
C GLN A 271 20.72 -32.79 -6.30
N ARG A 272 21.82 -33.47 -6.64
CA ARG A 272 22.43 -34.49 -5.78
C ARG A 272 22.90 -33.92 -4.44
N HIS A 273 23.43 -32.70 -4.42
CA HIS A 273 23.90 -32.04 -3.19
C HIS A 273 22.75 -31.53 -2.30
N LEU A 274 21.57 -31.33 -2.87
CA LEU A 274 20.38 -30.88 -2.15
C LEU A 274 19.60 -32.06 -1.56
N SER A 275 19.64 -33.23 -2.20
CA SER A 275 18.82 -34.40 -1.81
C SER A 275 19.09 -34.90 -0.38
N SER A 276 20.36 -35.17 -0.01
CA SER A 276 20.71 -35.66 1.34
C SER A 276 20.25 -34.73 2.47
N PRO A 277 20.58 -33.42 2.45
CA PRO A 277 20.15 -32.54 3.52
C PRO A 277 18.63 -32.38 3.57
N THR A 278 17.94 -32.33 2.43
CA THR A 278 16.47 -32.30 2.42
C THR A 278 15.88 -33.56 3.04
N ASN A 279 16.44 -34.76 2.77
CA ASN A 279 15.99 -36.00 3.41
C ASN A 279 16.11 -35.91 4.95
N ARG A 280 17.20 -35.33 5.47
CA ARG A 280 17.44 -35.18 6.91
C ARG A 280 16.53 -34.15 7.53
N LEU A 281 16.33 -33.00 6.88
CA LEU A 281 15.38 -31.98 7.29
C LEU A 281 13.98 -32.55 7.46
N VAL A 282 13.50 -33.33 6.49
CA VAL A 282 12.17 -33.97 6.56
C VAL A 282 12.08 -34.97 7.73
N GLN A 283 13.17 -35.68 8.04
CA GLN A 283 13.23 -36.56 9.21
C GLN A 283 13.16 -35.79 10.55
N CYS A 284 13.65 -34.55 10.59
CA CYS A 284 13.62 -33.71 11.80
C CYS A 284 12.21 -33.36 12.26
N ILE A 285 11.19 -33.42 11.40
CA ILE A 285 9.79 -33.25 11.83
C ILE A 285 9.40 -34.28 12.90
N GLY A 286 9.97 -35.49 12.86
CA GLY A 286 9.68 -36.55 13.84
C GLY A 286 10.40 -36.38 15.19
N ILE A 287 11.17 -35.30 15.39
CA ILE A 287 11.96 -35.05 16.59
C ILE A 287 11.31 -33.90 17.36
N ALA A 288 10.80 -34.19 18.56
CA ALA A 288 10.04 -33.22 19.36
C ALA A 288 10.76 -31.86 19.54
N GLU A 289 12.06 -31.86 19.80
CA GLU A 289 12.83 -30.63 20.04
C GLU A 289 13.10 -29.81 18.78
N LEU A 290 12.99 -30.39 17.58
CA LEU A 290 13.23 -29.71 16.29
C LEU A 290 11.97 -29.57 15.44
N SER A 291 10.85 -30.14 15.89
CA SER A 291 9.60 -30.27 15.15
C SER A 291 9.07 -28.91 14.68
N GLU A 292 9.02 -27.92 15.58
CA GLU A 292 8.58 -26.54 15.28
C GLU A 292 9.34 -25.96 14.09
N THR A 293 10.66 -25.77 14.23
CA THR A 293 11.49 -25.16 13.18
C THR A 293 11.53 -25.99 11.90
N ALA A 294 11.57 -27.32 11.98
CA ALA A 294 11.56 -28.18 10.79
C ALA A 294 10.23 -28.08 10.03
N THR A 295 9.12 -27.98 10.75
CA THR A 295 7.77 -27.88 10.20
C THR A 295 7.56 -26.54 9.48
N GLU A 296 7.97 -25.42 10.10
CA GLU A 296 7.92 -24.08 9.49
C GLU A 296 8.66 -24.05 8.15
N ILE A 297 9.89 -24.59 8.16
CA ILE A 297 10.76 -24.64 6.99
C ILE A 297 10.12 -25.46 5.87
N ILE A 298 9.52 -26.60 6.19
CA ILE A 298 8.90 -27.49 5.19
C ILE A 298 7.59 -26.90 4.66
N ALA A 299 6.83 -26.20 5.49
CA ALA A 299 5.66 -25.43 5.06
C ALA A 299 6.08 -24.37 4.03
N GLU A 300 7.15 -23.63 4.29
CA GLU A 300 7.70 -22.68 3.32
C GLU A 300 8.19 -23.37 2.03
N MET A 301 8.94 -24.47 2.13
CA MET A 301 9.37 -25.25 0.96
C MET A 301 8.19 -25.66 0.08
N LEU A 302 7.07 -26.06 0.67
CA LEU A 302 5.87 -26.45 -0.07
C LEU A 302 5.27 -25.25 -0.82
N ARG A 303 5.35 -24.04 -0.26
CA ARG A 303 4.86 -22.79 -0.87
C ARG A 303 5.78 -22.24 -1.95
N SER A 304 7.10 -22.20 -1.71
CA SER A 304 8.06 -21.48 -2.57
C SER A 304 8.94 -22.38 -3.46
N GLU A 305 9.37 -23.55 -2.96
CA GLU A 305 10.42 -24.39 -3.57
C GLU A 305 10.00 -25.87 -3.65
N SER A 306 8.74 -26.14 -4.02
CA SER A 306 8.14 -27.48 -3.98
C SER A 306 8.86 -28.52 -4.86
N SER A 307 9.69 -28.07 -5.81
CA SER A 307 10.55 -28.89 -6.65
C SER A 307 11.66 -29.63 -5.90
N LEU A 308 12.04 -29.16 -4.70
CA LEU A 308 13.04 -29.81 -3.85
C LEU A 308 12.47 -31.04 -3.10
N LEU A 309 11.13 -31.14 -3.02
CA LEU A 309 10.45 -32.22 -2.31
C LEU A 309 10.06 -33.34 -3.28
N THR A 310 10.70 -34.50 -3.11
CA THR A 310 10.38 -35.72 -3.85
C THR A 310 9.04 -36.34 -3.40
N ASP A 311 8.48 -37.23 -4.19
CA ASP A 311 7.26 -37.96 -3.81
C ASP A 311 7.43 -38.76 -2.51
N ALA A 312 8.64 -39.28 -2.25
CA ALA A 312 8.95 -39.94 -0.99
C ALA A 312 8.89 -38.98 0.21
N HIS A 313 9.32 -37.73 0.03
CA HIS A 313 9.18 -36.69 1.07
C HIS A 313 7.72 -36.35 1.31
N ARG A 314 6.94 -36.18 0.26
CA ARG A 314 5.50 -35.88 0.35
C ARG A 314 4.73 -36.99 1.05
N GLN A 315 5.12 -38.25 0.81
CA GLN A 315 4.57 -39.41 1.49
C GLN A 315 4.94 -39.44 2.98
N TYR A 316 6.21 -39.14 3.32
CA TYR A 316 6.65 -39.06 4.72
C TYR A 316 5.94 -37.93 5.49
N ILE A 317 5.79 -36.76 4.86
CA ILE A 317 5.04 -35.63 5.42
C ILE A 317 3.58 -36.02 5.66
N LEU A 318 2.94 -36.71 4.70
CA LEU A 318 1.58 -37.21 4.85
C LEU A 318 1.45 -38.23 6.00
N GLU A 319 2.43 -39.12 6.15
CA GLU A 319 2.47 -40.09 7.26
C GLU A 319 2.61 -39.40 8.62
N TYR A 320 3.42 -38.34 8.70
CA TYR A 320 3.51 -37.50 9.90
C TYR A 320 2.18 -36.80 10.20
N MET A 321 1.59 -36.14 9.21
CA MET A 321 0.31 -35.43 9.33
C MET A 321 -0.86 -36.37 9.67
N SER A 322 -0.80 -37.63 9.25
CA SER A 322 -1.81 -38.66 9.57
C SER A 322 -1.47 -39.44 10.85
N GLY A 323 -0.37 -39.10 11.52
CA GLY A 323 0.12 -39.79 12.72
C GLY A 323 -0.61 -39.40 14.00
N LYS A 324 -0.25 -40.06 15.10
CA LYS A 324 -0.85 -39.80 16.43
C LYS A 324 -0.49 -38.41 16.97
N SER A 325 0.77 -38.00 16.82
CA SER A 325 1.24 -36.68 17.25
C SER A 325 0.50 -35.54 16.53
N ALA A 326 0.23 -35.70 15.24
CA ALA A 326 -0.60 -34.76 14.50
C ALA A 326 -2.03 -34.67 15.04
N ALA A 327 -2.66 -35.80 15.39
CA ALA A 327 -3.99 -35.79 16.00
C ALA A 327 -4.01 -35.09 17.37
N GLU A 328 -2.92 -35.19 18.15
CA GLU A 328 -2.74 -34.45 19.41
C GLU A 328 -2.61 -32.93 19.15
N LEU A 329 -1.82 -32.53 18.15
CA LEU A 329 -1.68 -31.12 17.74
C LEU A 329 -3.01 -30.53 17.24
N VAL A 330 -3.79 -31.29 16.45
CA VAL A 330 -5.14 -30.88 16.02
C VAL A 330 -6.07 -30.73 17.22
N GLN A 331 -5.98 -31.61 18.22
CA GLN A 331 -6.79 -31.49 19.43
C GLN A 331 -6.42 -30.24 20.23
N ARG A 332 -5.12 -29.94 20.38
CA ARG A 332 -4.63 -28.73 21.05
C ARG A 332 -5.13 -27.46 20.37
N LEU A 333 -5.01 -27.38 19.04
CA LEU A 333 -5.58 -26.28 18.25
C LEU A 333 -7.09 -26.14 18.48
N ASN A 334 -7.82 -27.26 18.50
CA ASN A 334 -9.27 -27.25 18.75
C ASN A 334 -9.66 -26.89 20.19
N GLU A 335 -8.74 -26.98 21.15
CA GLU A 335 -8.92 -26.56 22.54
C GLU A 335 -8.50 -25.10 22.77
N GLY A 336 -7.94 -24.43 21.76
CA GLY A 336 -7.48 -23.04 21.84
C GLY A 336 -6.01 -22.87 22.25
N ASP A 337 -5.22 -23.94 22.22
CA ASP A 337 -3.78 -23.89 22.46
C ASP A 337 -3.04 -23.59 21.14
N TYR A 338 -2.71 -22.30 20.94
CA TYR A 338 -2.04 -21.77 19.75
C TYR A 338 -0.56 -21.46 20.02
N ASP A 339 0.16 -22.41 20.61
CA ASP A 339 1.60 -22.29 20.73
C ASP A 339 2.29 -22.43 19.36
N ASN A 340 3.59 -22.14 19.32
CA ASN A 340 4.33 -22.13 18.06
C ASN A 340 4.32 -23.50 17.36
N GLU A 341 4.41 -24.60 18.11
CA GLU A 341 4.40 -25.96 17.53
C GLU A 341 3.05 -26.28 16.87
N ALA A 342 1.94 -25.98 17.54
CA ALA A 342 0.61 -26.19 17.00
C ALA A 342 0.34 -25.30 15.77
N MET A 343 0.79 -24.05 15.79
CA MET A 343 0.65 -23.13 14.65
C MET A 343 1.56 -23.51 13.47
N ALA A 344 2.80 -23.94 13.72
CA ALA A 344 3.67 -24.48 12.68
C ALA A 344 3.04 -25.70 12.01
N PHE A 345 2.37 -26.56 12.78
CA PHE A 345 1.62 -27.69 12.22
C PHE A 345 0.43 -27.25 11.35
N TRP A 346 -0.30 -26.21 11.76
CA TRP A 346 -1.33 -25.59 10.89
C TRP A 346 -0.72 -25.07 9.59
N ASP A 347 0.42 -24.37 9.64
CA ASP A 347 1.11 -23.87 8.46
C ASP A 347 1.51 -25.01 7.50
N LEU A 348 1.95 -26.15 8.05
CA LEU A 348 2.23 -27.35 7.25
C LEU A 348 0.96 -27.92 6.60
N LEU A 349 -0.16 -28.00 7.34
CA LEU A 349 -1.45 -28.45 6.81
C LEU A 349 -1.91 -27.58 5.65
N ASP A 350 -1.92 -26.27 5.85
CA ASP A 350 -2.27 -25.29 4.83
C ASP A 350 -1.33 -25.43 3.61
N ALA A 351 -0.02 -25.32 3.80
CA ALA A 351 0.94 -25.38 2.70
C ALA A 351 0.87 -26.68 1.88
N TYR A 352 0.68 -27.82 2.56
CA TYR A 352 0.56 -29.13 1.89
C TYR A 352 -0.72 -29.26 1.08
N THR A 353 -1.85 -28.80 1.63
CA THR A 353 -3.17 -28.97 1.01
C THR A 353 -3.46 -27.93 -0.06
N SER A 354 -2.93 -26.71 0.08
CA SER A 354 -3.15 -25.57 -0.83
C SER A 354 -2.71 -25.82 -2.27
N THR A 355 -1.82 -26.79 -2.53
CA THR A 355 -1.42 -27.19 -3.90
C THR A 355 -2.32 -28.24 -4.56
N GLN A 356 -3.23 -28.85 -3.80
CA GLN A 356 -4.03 -30.00 -4.23
C GLN A 356 -5.46 -29.98 -3.65
N GLN A 357 -5.97 -28.80 -3.34
CA GLN A 357 -7.27 -28.53 -2.69
C GLN A 357 -8.42 -29.25 -3.39
N VAL A 358 -8.56 -29.03 -4.70
CA VAL A 358 -9.61 -29.65 -5.54
C VAL A 358 -9.51 -31.18 -5.52
N LYS A 359 -8.29 -31.73 -5.59
CA LYS A 359 -8.07 -33.19 -5.55
C LYS A 359 -8.41 -33.78 -4.19
N LEU A 360 -8.15 -33.02 -3.12
CA LEU A 360 -8.48 -33.38 -1.75
C LEU A 360 -9.99 -33.46 -1.57
N VAL A 361 -10.74 -32.39 -1.87
CA VAL A 361 -12.20 -32.35 -1.67
C VAL A 361 -12.98 -33.24 -2.63
N SER A 362 -12.44 -33.55 -3.80
CA SER A 362 -13.01 -34.53 -4.74
C SER A 362 -12.76 -36.00 -4.34
N GLY A 363 -11.99 -36.24 -3.27
CA GLY A 363 -11.69 -37.59 -2.79
C GLY A 363 -10.73 -38.39 -3.70
N THR A 364 -10.07 -37.74 -4.66
CA THR A 364 -9.21 -38.42 -5.65
C THR A 364 -7.84 -38.85 -5.11
N LEU A 365 -7.41 -38.32 -3.96
CA LEU A 365 -6.11 -38.58 -3.34
C LEU A 365 -6.07 -39.82 -2.41
N GLY A 366 -7.20 -40.51 -2.23
CA GLY A 366 -7.27 -41.77 -1.44
C GLY A 366 -7.48 -41.58 0.07
N PRO A 367 -7.46 -42.67 0.85
CA PRO A 367 -7.98 -42.69 2.23
C PRO A 367 -7.11 -41.96 3.26
N SER A 368 -5.78 -41.92 3.08
CA SER A 368 -4.90 -41.19 4.00
C SER A 368 -5.17 -39.68 4.01
N HIS A 369 -5.61 -39.13 2.87
CA HIS A 369 -5.98 -37.74 2.73
C HIS A 369 -7.36 -37.41 3.33
N ALA A 370 -8.24 -38.40 3.49
CA ALA A 370 -9.54 -38.20 4.14
C ALA A 370 -9.40 -37.83 5.63
N VAL A 371 -8.32 -38.27 6.29
CA VAL A 371 -8.02 -37.87 7.67
C VAL A 371 -7.75 -36.37 7.76
N ILE A 372 -7.04 -35.80 6.79
CA ILE A 372 -6.77 -34.35 6.74
C ILE A 372 -8.07 -33.56 6.61
N LEU A 373 -9.00 -33.99 5.74
CA LEU A 373 -10.33 -33.35 5.64
C LEU A 373 -11.12 -33.43 6.95
N SER A 374 -11.01 -34.54 7.69
CA SER A 374 -11.65 -34.65 9.00
C SER A 374 -11.06 -33.70 10.04
N TYR A 375 -9.78 -33.31 9.90
CA TYR A 375 -9.17 -32.29 10.74
C TYR A 375 -9.74 -30.91 10.45
N PHE A 376 -9.95 -30.54 9.17
CA PHE A 376 -10.56 -29.26 8.83
C PHE A 376 -12.00 -29.13 9.37
N ASP A 377 -12.79 -30.20 9.28
CA ASP A 377 -14.11 -30.23 9.90
C ASP A 377 -14.04 -30.06 11.42
N ARG A 378 -13.11 -30.74 12.09
CA ARG A 378 -12.91 -30.62 13.54
C ARG A 378 -12.48 -29.21 13.94
N LEU A 379 -11.48 -28.66 13.27
CA LEU A 379 -10.89 -27.34 13.58
C LEU A 379 -11.87 -26.18 13.38
N PHE A 380 -12.88 -26.34 12.52
CA PHE A 380 -14.01 -25.40 12.43
C PHE A 380 -14.91 -25.37 13.67
N HIS A 381 -14.74 -26.29 14.61
CA HIS A 381 -15.46 -26.35 15.88
C HIS A 381 -14.55 -25.97 17.07
N GLY A 382 -13.55 -25.11 16.82
CA GLY A 382 -12.70 -24.51 17.84
C GLY A 382 -13.46 -23.70 18.90
N PRO A 383 -12.76 -23.24 19.95
CA PRO A 383 -13.39 -22.66 21.13
C PRO A 383 -14.03 -21.30 20.81
N GLY A 384 -15.15 -20.99 21.46
CA GLY A 384 -15.75 -19.65 21.43
C GLY A 384 -15.96 -19.07 20.02
N TYR A 385 -15.57 -17.81 19.83
CA TYR A 385 -15.87 -17.04 18.62
C TYR A 385 -14.65 -16.89 17.68
N PRO A 386 -14.85 -17.01 16.34
CA PRO A 386 -13.79 -16.78 15.35
C PRO A 386 -13.12 -15.42 15.48
N GLY A 387 -11.78 -15.40 15.39
CA GLY A 387 -10.94 -14.21 15.52
C GLY A 387 -10.70 -13.76 16.97
N VAL A 388 -11.54 -14.19 17.92
CA VAL A 388 -11.43 -13.85 19.34
C VAL A 388 -10.78 -15.00 20.12
N ASP A 389 -11.52 -16.09 20.28
CA ASP A 389 -11.07 -17.30 20.96
C ASP A 389 -10.48 -18.32 19.95
N ASP A 390 -11.01 -18.30 18.71
CA ASP A 390 -10.64 -19.21 17.64
C ASP A 390 -9.82 -18.53 16.54
N LYS A 391 -8.51 -18.77 16.53
CA LYS A 391 -7.59 -18.23 15.51
C LYS A 391 -7.56 -19.05 14.22
N ILE A 392 -8.05 -20.29 14.23
CA ILE A 392 -7.97 -21.21 13.09
C ILE A 392 -9.17 -21.06 12.16
N SER A 393 -10.36 -20.77 12.69
CA SER A 393 -11.57 -20.59 11.86
C SER A 393 -11.43 -19.54 10.74
N PRO A 394 -10.84 -18.35 10.96
CA PRO A 394 -10.57 -17.40 9.87
C PRO A 394 -9.61 -17.98 8.81
N LEU A 395 -8.52 -18.62 9.24
CA LEU A 395 -7.53 -19.21 8.32
C LEU A 395 -8.13 -20.37 7.50
N LEU A 396 -9.03 -21.16 8.10
CA LEU A 396 -9.80 -22.18 7.40
C LEU A 396 -10.79 -21.58 6.41
N LEU A 397 -11.44 -20.46 6.76
CA LEU A 397 -12.35 -19.77 5.86
C LEU A 397 -11.62 -19.30 4.59
N ASP A 398 -10.41 -18.78 4.72
CA ASP A 398 -9.56 -18.41 3.59
C ASP A 398 -9.25 -19.62 2.70
N TRP A 399 -8.86 -20.74 3.31
CA TRP A 399 -8.59 -21.99 2.59
C TRP A 399 -9.82 -22.50 1.82
N TRP A 400 -10.99 -22.48 2.45
CA TRP A 400 -12.24 -22.90 1.80
C TRP A 400 -12.71 -21.93 0.72
N THR A 401 -12.41 -20.64 0.85
CA THR A 401 -12.67 -19.63 -0.19
C THR A 401 -11.82 -19.91 -1.42
N ALA A 402 -10.51 -20.11 -1.25
CA ALA A 402 -9.62 -20.51 -2.33
C ALA A 402 -10.05 -21.83 -2.98
N THR A 403 -10.48 -22.81 -2.18
CA THR A 403 -10.98 -24.10 -2.69
C THR A 403 -12.26 -23.91 -3.51
N ALA A 404 -13.17 -23.05 -3.05
CA ALA A 404 -14.42 -22.77 -3.75
C ALA A 404 -14.16 -22.07 -5.09
N ASP A 405 -13.20 -21.14 -5.15
CA ASP A 405 -12.74 -20.50 -6.39
C ASP A 405 -12.14 -21.50 -7.36
N ASP A 406 -11.24 -22.37 -6.88
CA ASP A 406 -10.59 -23.37 -7.73
C ASP A 406 -11.59 -24.39 -8.30
N LEU A 407 -12.66 -24.72 -7.56
CA LEU A 407 -13.73 -25.60 -8.04
C LEU A 407 -14.53 -25.00 -9.21
N GLN A 408 -14.55 -23.68 -9.38
CA GLN A 408 -15.26 -23.03 -10.49
C GLN A 408 -14.64 -23.36 -11.86
N TYR A 409 -13.35 -23.72 -11.89
CA TYR A 409 -12.69 -24.17 -13.13
C TYR A 409 -13.09 -25.59 -13.55
N GLY A 410 -13.87 -26.29 -12.73
CA GLY A 410 -14.38 -27.63 -12.99
C GLY A 410 -13.49 -28.74 -12.44
N VAL A 411 -14.09 -29.92 -12.29
CA VAL A 411 -13.42 -31.11 -11.73
C VAL A 411 -13.66 -32.30 -12.65
N ASP A 412 -12.58 -33.00 -13.02
CA ASP A 412 -12.65 -34.17 -13.91
C ASP A 412 -13.41 -35.36 -13.28
N ASN A 413 -13.20 -35.63 -11.99
CA ASN A 413 -13.81 -36.71 -11.23
C ASN A 413 -14.10 -36.26 -9.79
N GLY A 414 -15.20 -36.73 -9.19
CA GLY A 414 -15.49 -36.48 -7.76
C GLY A 414 -16.19 -35.14 -7.47
N LEU A 415 -16.92 -34.58 -8.45
CA LEU A 415 -17.64 -33.31 -8.27
C LEU A 415 -18.72 -33.40 -7.19
N GLN A 416 -19.40 -34.55 -7.06
CA GLN A 416 -20.45 -34.72 -6.06
C GLN A 416 -19.86 -34.70 -4.64
N GLU A 417 -18.74 -35.37 -4.45
CA GLU A 417 -17.97 -35.38 -3.20
C GLU A 417 -17.48 -33.97 -2.86
N ALA A 418 -16.92 -33.25 -3.84
CA ALA A 418 -16.50 -31.87 -3.67
C ALA A 418 -17.67 -30.94 -3.29
N ARG A 419 -18.84 -31.09 -3.94
CA ARG A 419 -20.06 -30.36 -3.58
C ARG A 419 -20.50 -30.65 -2.15
N LEU A 420 -20.45 -31.91 -1.70
CA LEU A 420 -20.81 -32.29 -0.34
C LEU A 420 -19.84 -31.70 0.69
N CYS A 421 -18.54 -31.75 0.41
CA CYS A 421 -17.52 -31.12 1.25
C CYS A 421 -17.74 -29.62 1.37
N LEU A 422 -18.00 -28.93 0.25
CA LEU A 422 -18.27 -27.49 0.22
C LEU A 422 -19.60 -27.14 0.93
N ALA A 423 -20.65 -27.95 0.77
CA ALA A 423 -21.90 -27.75 1.49
C ALA A 423 -21.73 -27.92 3.01
N ASN A 424 -20.91 -28.88 3.44
CA ASN A 424 -20.60 -29.07 4.85
C ASN A 424 -19.79 -27.89 5.41
N SER A 425 -18.80 -27.37 4.67
CA SER A 425 -18.05 -26.20 5.14
C SER A 425 -18.94 -24.95 5.24
N VAL A 426 -19.88 -24.75 4.32
CA VAL A 426 -20.92 -23.72 4.45
C VAL A 426 -21.73 -23.86 5.74
N LEU A 427 -22.15 -25.09 6.10
CA LEU A 427 -22.89 -25.32 7.34
C LEU A 427 -22.03 -25.06 8.58
N ASN A 428 -20.75 -25.44 8.55
CA ASN A 428 -19.81 -25.19 9.64
C ASN A 428 -19.62 -23.68 9.86
N VAL A 429 -19.33 -22.94 8.79
CA VAL A 429 -19.20 -21.47 8.84
C VAL A 429 -20.50 -20.84 9.32
N TYR A 430 -21.66 -21.25 8.80
CA TYR A 430 -22.97 -20.74 9.20
C TYR A 430 -23.20 -20.81 10.72
N ASN A 431 -22.83 -21.93 11.35
CA ASN A 431 -22.99 -22.10 12.80
C ASN A 431 -22.09 -21.15 13.62
N ARG A 432 -20.94 -20.74 13.07
CA ARG A 432 -19.98 -19.83 13.71
C ARG A 432 -20.30 -18.34 13.50
N LEU A 433 -21.26 -17.99 12.64
CA LEU A 433 -21.64 -16.59 12.35
C LEU A 433 -22.55 -15.96 13.42
N ARG A 434 -23.15 -16.75 14.30
CA ARG A 434 -24.15 -16.30 15.27
C ARG A 434 -23.57 -15.22 16.19
N TRP A 435 -24.33 -14.14 16.38
CA TRP A 435 -23.92 -13.10 17.33
C TRP A 435 -23.81 -13.65 18.75
N PRO A 436 -22.76 -13.31 19.51
CA PRO A 436 -22.70 -13.56 20.94
C PRO A 436 -23.88 -12.97 21.68
N MET A 437 -24.25 -13.62 22.79
CA MET A 437 -25.21 -13.03 23.71
C MET A 437 -24.59 -11.74 24.32
N PRO A 438 -25.40 -10.72 24.66
CA PRO A 438 -24.87 -9.43 25.14
C PRO A 438 -23.92 -9.53 26.35
N GLY A 439 -24.08 -10.55 27.19
CA GLY A 439 -23.20 -10.78 28.34
C GLY A 439 -21.82 -11.36 27.98
N GLU A 440 -21.71 -12.10 26.87
CA GLU A 440 -20.48 -12.73 26.39
C GLU A 440 -19.61 -11.69 25.68
N SER A 441 -20.17 -10.87 24.78
CA SER A 441 -19.41 -9.83 24.06
C SER A 441 -19.06 -8.59 24.91
N ALA A 442 -19.50 -8.55 26.18
CA ALA A 442 -19.29 -7.40 27.06
C ALA A 442 -17.82 -7.23 27.45
N HIS A 443 -17.09 -8.34 27.60
CA HIS A 443 -15.67 -8.34 27.94
C HIS A 443 -14.78 -8.11 26.72
N TRP A 444 -15.34 -8.11 25.50
CA TRP A 444 -14.55 -7.91 24.29
C TRP A 444 -13.96 -6.50 24.21
N ASP A 445 -12.70 -6.40 23.82
CA ASP A 445 -12.07 -5.14 23.48
C ASP A 445 -12.47 -4.66 22.06
N ALA A 446 -11.79 -3.63 21.57
CA ALA A 446 -12.08 -3.08 20.23
C ALA A 446 -11.54 -3.98 19.11
N ASP A 447 -10.41 -4.65 19.35
CA ASP A 447 -9.73 -5.49 18.37
C ASP A 447 -10.48 -6.81 18.22
N GLU A 448 -10.85 -7.47 19.33
CA GLU A 448 -11.66 -8.70 19.33
C GLU A 448 -13.01 -8.51 18.61
N ARG A 449 -13.68 -7.37 18.84
CA ARG A 449 -14.90 -7.03 18.10
C ARG A 449 -14.63 -6.85 16.61
N SER A 450 -13.51 -6.23 16.25
CA SER A 450 -13.10 -6.02 14.87
C SER A 450 -12.80 -7.34 14.16
N GLU A 451 -12.10 -8.26 14.81
CA GLU A 451 -11.75 -9.58 14.28
C GLU A 451 -12.99 -10.43 13.97
N PHE A 452 -13.94 -10.54 14.91
CA PHE A 452 -15.20 -11.24 14.63
C PHE A 452 -16.01 -10.56 13.51
N HIS A 453 -15.96 -9.23 13.44
CA HIS A 453 -16.55 -8.48 12.32
C HIS A 453 -15.84 -8.76 10.98
N SER A 454 -14.53 -8.96 10.97
CA SER A 454 -13.75 -9.34 9.79
C SER A 454 -14.15 -10.72 9.31
N PHE A 455 -14.19 -11.72 10.20
CA PHE A 455 -14.63 -13.07 9.89
C PHE A 455 -16.01 -13.12 9.23
N ARG A 456 -16.99 -12.37 9.79
CA ARG A 456 -18.32 -12.26 9.19
C ARG A 456 -18.27 -11.63 7.79
N ARG A 457 -17.40 -10.64 7.57
CA ARG A 457 -17.22 -9.99 6.27
C ARG A 457 -16.57 -10.93 5.26
N GLU A 458 -15.49 -11.60 5.60
CA GLU A 458 -14.78 -12.59 4.75
C GLU A 458 -15.70 -13.74 4.34
N THR A 459 -16.69 -14.07 5.17
CA THR A 459 -17.71 -15.07 4.80
C THR A 459 -18.53 -14.65 3.58
N GLN A 460 -18.66 -13.36 3.28
CA GLN A 460 -19.28 -12.91 2.02
C GLN A 460 -18.52 -13.45 0.81
N ASP A 461 -17.19 -13.30 0.81
CA ASP A 461 -16.33 -13.74 -0.29
C ASP A 461 -16.42 -15.26 -0.45
N PHE A 462 -16.35 -16.00 0.66
CA PHE A 462 -16.56 -17.45 0.66
C PHE A 462 -17.91 -17.87 0.05
N LEU A 463 -19.01 -17.23 0.45
CA LEU A 463 -20.36 -17.58 -0.03
C LEU A 463 -20.51 -17.25 -1.52
N LEU A 464 -19.96 -16.13 -1.99
CA LEU A 464 -19.95 -15.77 -3.41
C LEU A 464 -19.10 -16.74 -4.23
N SER A 465 -17.95 -17.17 -3.73
CA SER A 465 -17.10 -18.18 -4.37
C SER A 465 -17.73 -19.58 -4.38
N ALA A 466 -18.52 -19.93 -3.35
CA ALA A 466 -19.20 -21.21 -3.26
C ALA A 466 -20.47 -21.28 -4.13
N PHE A 467 -21.13 -20.15 -4.40
CA PHE A 467 -22.40 -20.10 -5.12
C PHE A 467 -22.33 -20.68 -6.55
N PRO A 468 -21.32 -20.41 -7.40
CA PRO A 468 -21.23 -21.04 -8.72
C PRO A 468 -21.20 -22.57 -8.69
N THR A 469 -20.62 -23.15 -7.63
CA THR A 469 -20.52 -24.61 -7.46
C THR A 469 -21.78 -25.21 -6.85
N LEU A 470 -22.38 -24.59 -5.82
CA LEU A 470 -23.56 -25.13 -5.13
C LEU A 470 -24.89 -24.73 -5.79
N GLY A 471 -24.96 -23.53 -6.36
CA GLY A 471 -26.13 -22.95 -7.01
C GLY A 471 -27.26 -22.62 -6.03
N ILE A 472 -28.49 -22.78 -6.53
CA ILE A 472 -29.73 -22.39 -5.83
C ILE A 472 -29.93 -23.15 -4.51
N GLU A 473 -29.35 -24.36 -4.36
CA GLU A 473 -29.40 -25.14 -3.12
C GLU A 473 -28.89 -24.35 -1.90
N LEU A 474 -27.89 -23.48 -2.11
CA LEU A 474 -27.35 -22.60 -1.07
C LEU A 474 -28.38 -21.56 -0.60
N ILE A 475 -29.12 -20.97 -1.54
CA ILE A 475 -30.18 -20.00 -1.25
C ILE A 475 -31.36 -20.69 -0.56
N ASP A 476 -31.73 -21.88 -1.04
CA ASP A 476 -32.79 -22.70 -0.45
C ASP A 476 -32.49 -23.01 1.03
N LEU A 477 -31.25 -23.41 1.34
CA LEU A 477 -30.80 -23.67 2.71
C LEU A 477 -31.07 -22.47 3.61
N PHE A 478 -30.57 -21.27 3.26
CA PHE A 478 -30.76 -20.08 4.10
C PHE A 478 -32.21 -19.62 4.15
N ARG A 479 -32.97 -19.79 3.07
CA ARG A 479 -34.42 -19.54 3.04
C ARG A 479 -35.17 -20.45 4.00
N GLN A 480 -34.85 -21.75 4.04
CA GLN A 480 -35.48 -22.69 4.99
C GLN A 480 -35.18 -22.30 6.44
N LYS A 481 -33.92 -21.93 6.74
CA LYS A 481 -33.52 -21.43 8.07
C LYS A 481 -34.28 -20.16 8.46
N ALA A 482 -34.38 -19.18 7.55
CA ALA A 482 -35.09 -17.92 7.80
C ALA A 482 -36.60 -18.14 8.05
N VAL A 483 -37.27 -18.98 7.25
CA VAL A 483 -38.71 -19.26 7.41
C VAL A 483 -39.00 -20.02 8.73
N ALA A 484 -38.14 -20.97 9.10
CA ALA A 484 -38.25 -21.69 10.36
C ALA A 484 -38.04 -20.75 11.57
N ALA A 485 -37.04 -19.86 11.48
CA ALA A 485 -36.76 -18.85 12.49
C ALA A 485 -37.92 -17.85 12.66
N LEU A 486 -38.51 -17.37 11.56
CA LEU A 486 -39.72 -16.51 11.61
C LEU A 486 -40.90 -17.20 12.28
N SER A 487 -41.06 -18.51 12.07
CA SER A 487 -42.16 -19.30 12.64
C SER A 487 -42.01 -19.51 14.15
N THR A 488 -40.77 -19.63 14.62
CA THR A 488 -40.42 -19.87 16.04
C THR A 488 -40.06 -18.60 16.81
N SER A 489 -39.94 -17.46 16.11
CA SER A 489 -39.42 -16.19 16.66
C SER A 489 -38.00 -16.30 17.22
N ASP A 490 -37.17 -17.17 16.61
CA ASP A 490 -35.74 -17.23 16.90
C ASP A 490 -35.01 -16.10 16.15
N TRP A 491 -34.76 -15.00 16.86
CA TRP A 491 -34.16 -13.80 16.26
C TRP A 491 -32.69 -13.99 15.87
N THR A 492 -31.97 -14.87 16.56
CA THR A 492 -30.55 -15.10 16.27
C THR A 492 -30.41 -15.93 15.00
N GLU A 493 -31.20 -16.98 14.86
CA GLU A 493 -31.24 -17.79 13.64
C GLU A 493 -31.74 -16.97 12.44
N LEU A 494 -32.76 -16.12 12.65
CA LEU A 494 -33.25 -15.21 11.61
C LEU A 494 -32.16 -14.25 11.15
N GLU A 495 -31.42 -13.67 12.08
CA GLU A 495 -30.32 -12.74 11.78
C GLU A 495 -29.24 -13.40 10.95
N THR A 496 -28.79 -14.61 11.33
CA THR A 496 -27.70 -15.30 10.62
C THR A 496 -28.14 -15.73 9.23
N ALA A 497 -29.35 -16.28 9.08
CA ALA A 497 -29.90 -16.63 7.77
C ALA A 497 -30.06 -15.41 6.85
N CYS A 498 -30.64 -14.31 7.35
CA CYS A 498 -30.77 -13.07 6.59
C CYS A 498 -29.40 -12.44 6.28
N PHE A 499 -28.42 -12.56 7.17
CA PHE A 499 -27.06 -12.09 6.92
C PHE A 499 -26.42 -12.81 5.72
N CYS A 500 -26.51 -14.14 5.66
CA CYS A 500 -25.99 -14.92 4.54
C CYS A 500 -26.72 -14.61 3.23
N LEU A 501 -28.05 -14.47 3.26
CA LEU A 501 -28.83 -14.05 2.09
C LEU A 501 -28.38 -12.65 1.62
N ALA A 502 -28.22 -11.69 2.53
CA ALA A 502 -27.76 -10.36 2.21
C ALA A 502 -26.35 -10.32 1.59
N GLN A 503 -25.48 -11.30 1.89
CA GLN A 503 -24.17 -11.41 1.26
C GLN A 503 -24.24 -11.95 -0.17
N LEU A 504 -25.27 -12.74 -0.48
CA LEU A 504 -25.53 -13.31 -1.81
C LEU A 504 -26.41 -12.41 -2.70
N SER A 505 -26.63 -11.14 -2.34
CA SER A 505 -27.58 -10.28 -3.06
C SER A 505 -27.22 -10.11 -4.55
N GLU A 506 -25.94 -9.92 -4.86
CA GLU A 506 -25.46 -9.76 -6.24
C GLU A 506 -25.62 -11.03 -7.08
N ALA A 507 -25.47 -12.21 -6.45
CA ALA A 507 -25.64 -13.50 -7.10
C ALA A 507 -27.11 -13.84 -7.37
N ILE A 508 -28.03 -13.30 -6.54
CA ILE A 508 -29.48 -13.50 -6.67
C ILE A 508 -30.10 -12.52 -7.69
N ASP A 509 -29.54 -11.32 -7.80
CA ASP A 509 -30.01 -10.29 -8.73
C ASP A 509 -29.88 -10.78 -10.19
N GLY A 510 -31.02 -11.04 -10.84
CA GLY A 510 -31.10 -11.49 -12.23
C GLY A 510 -31.50 -12.96 -12.43
N ASP A 511 -31.53 -13.78 -11.38
CA ASP A 511 -32.01 -15.16 -11.42
C ASP A 511 -33.45 -15.25 -10.86
N ASN A 512 -34.40 -15.55 -11.75
CA ASN A 512 -35.83 -15.63 -11.38
C ASN A 512 -36.14 -16.76 -10.38
N GLU A 513 -35.41 -17.87 -10.42
CA GLU A 513 -35.62 -18.99 -9.48
C GLU A 513 -35.09 -18.64 -8.09
N ALA A 514 -33.93 -17.99 -8.03
CA ALA A 514 -33.36 -17.43 -6.80
C ALA A 514 -34.28 -16.37 -6.16
N VAL A 515 -34.84 -15.46 -6.99
CA VAL A 515 -35.78 -14.43 -6.54
C VAL A 515 -37.05 -15.03 -5.95
N ALA A 516 -37.56 -16.13 -6.51
CA ALA A 516 -38.72 -16.84 -5.96
C ALA A 516 -38.48 -17.38 -4.54
N HIS A 517 -37.21 -17.55 -4.11
CA HIS A 517 -36.90 -17.94 -2.74
C HIS A 517 -37.07 -16.80 -1.74
N LEU A 518 -36.80 -15.56 -2.15
CA LEU A 518 -37.03 -14.36 -1.33
C LEU A 518 -38.53 -14.14 -1.06
N ASP A 519 -39.39 -14.51 -2.01
CA ASP A 519 -40.85 -14.43 -1.86
C ASP A 519 -41.37 -15.23 -0.67
N ALA A 520 -40.82 -16.43 -0.46
CA ALA A 520 -41.24 -17.29 0.65
C ALA A 520 -40.99 -16.62 2.02
N ILE A 521 -40.03 -15.70 2.10
CA ILE A 521 -39.69 -14.96 3.30
C ILE A 521 -40.53 -13.68 3.38
N PHE A 522 -40.40 -12.79 2.39
CA PHE A 522 -40.94 -11.43 2.46
C PHE A 522 -42.44 -11.32 2.18
N ASN A 523 -43.02 -12.25 1.41
CA ASN A 523 -44.48 -12.30 1.19
C ASN A 523 -45.22 -13.04 2.32
N SER A 524 -44.52 -13.49 3.36
CA SER A 524 -45.14 -14.18 4.48
C SER A 524 -45.93 -13.22 5.39
N GLU A 525 -47.07 -13.68 5.91
CA GLU A 525 -47.88 -12.92 6.87
C GLU A 525 -47.07 -12.57 8.13
N ARG A 526 -46.22 -13.50 8.57
CA ARG A 526 -45.33 -13.32 9.72
C ARG A 526 -44.34 -12.18 9.52
N PHE A 527 -43.76 -12.07 8.33
CA PHE A 527 -42.87 -10.96 8.00
C PHE A 527 -43.61 -9.63 8.00
N THR A 528 -44.83 -9.58 7.45
CA THR A 528 -45.66 -8.36 7.48
C THR A 528 -45.97 -7.93 8.92
N VAL A 529 -46.33 -8.87 9.80
CA VAL A 529 -46.56 -8.60 11.23
C VAL A 529 -45.30 -8.09 11.92
N LEU A 530 -44.12 -8.64 11.57
CA LEU A 530 -42.83 -8.18 12.08
C LEU A 530 -42.55 -6.73 11.66
N CYS A 531 -42.80 -6.37 10.41
CA CYS A 531 -42.63 -5.01 9.92
C CYS A 531 -43.53 -4.00 10.66
N MET A 532 -44.75 -4.41 11.02
CA MET A 532 -45.71 -3.57 11.74
C MET A 532 -45.42 -3.46 13.25
N ASN A 533 -44.88 -4.51 13.86
CA ASN A 533 -44.59 -4.59 15.30
C ASN A 533 -43.08 -4.64 15.57
N SER A 534 -42.34 -3.71 14.97
CA SER A 534 -40.88 -3.77 14.96
C SER A 534 -40.26 -3.59 16.34
N GLU A 535 -40.95 -3.03 17.34
CA GLU A 535 -40.43 -2.71 18.68
C GLU A 535 -39.81 -3.90 19.42
N GLN A 536 -40.34 -5.11 19.22
CA GLN A 536 -39.90 -6.33 19.91
C GLN A 536 -38.59 -6.91 19.34
N LEU A 537 -38.12 -6.40 18.20
CA LEU A 537 -36.96 -6.92 17.51
C LEU A 537 -35.64 -6.42 18.16
N PRO A 538 -34.70 -7.31 18.50
CA PRO A 538 -33.38 -6.91 18.98
C PRO A 538 -32.58 -6.12 17.92
N ASN A 539 -31.59 -5.35 18.38
CA ASN A 539 -30.85 -4.42 17.52
C ASN A 539 -30.10 -5.09 16.36
N LYS A 540 -29.42 -6.22 16.59
CA LYS A 540 -28.64 -6.91 15.55
C LYS A 540 -29.52 -7.47 14.42
N PRO A 541 -30.56 -8.28 14.70
CA PRO A 541 -31.54 -8.68 13.68
C PRO A 541 -32.18 -7.50 12.94
N ARG A 542 -32.47 -6.39 13.64
CA ARG A 542 -33.00 -5.18 13.01
C ARG A 542 -32.01 -4.58 12.01
N GLN A 543 -30.74 -4.44 12.37
CA GLN A 543 -29.69 -3.94 11.47
C GLN A 543 -29.57 -4.81 10.22
N THR A 544 -29.52 -6.14 10.39
CA THR A 544 -29.40 -7.10 9.28
C THR A 544 -30.63 -7.07 8.37
N LEU A 545 -31.84 -6.95 8.93
CA LEU A 545 -33.07 -6.77 8.15
C LEU A 545 -33.11 -5.43 7.41
N VAL A 546 -32.59 -4.35 8.01
CA VAL A 546 -32.49 -3.07 7.31
C VAL A 546 -31.52 -3.16 6.12
N ASP A 547 -30.39 -3.86 6.29
CA ASP A 547 -29.39 -4.07 5.22
C ASP A 547 -29.94 -4.91 4.07
N ILE A 548 -30.51 -6.09 4.35
CA ILE A 548 -31.06 -6.99 3.32
C ILE A 548 -32.17 -6.32 2.49
N LEU A 549 -33.02 -5.50 3.14
CA LEU A 549 -34.08 -4.76 2.46
C LEU A 549 -33.53 -3.68 1.53
N GLY A 550 -32.40 -3.06 1.88
CA GLY A 550 -31.72 -2.07 1.04
C GLY A 550 -30.99 -2.68 -0.15
N LYS A 551 -30.48 -3.91 -0.01
CA LYS A 551 -29.73 -4.62 -1.07
C LYS A 551 -30.65 -5.16 -2.18
N TYR A 552 -31.82 -5.71 -1.84
CA TYR A 552 -32.74 -6.29 -2.84
C TYR A 552 -33.67 -5.26 -3.51
N GLN A 553 -33.11 -4.17 -4.01
CA GLN A 553 -33.88 -3.09 -4.66
C GLN A 553 -34.65 -3.57 -5.90
N MET A 554 -34.04 -4.42 -6.73
CA MET A 554 -34.63 -4.97 -7.97
C MET A 554 -35.85 -5.84 -7.67
N PHE A 555 -35.79 -6.62 -6.59
CA PHE A 555 -36.91 -7.43 -6.13
C PHE A 555 -38.13 -6.59 -5.76
N PHE A 556 -37.92 -5.53 -4.98
CA PHE A 556 -39.01 -4.64 -4.57
C PHE A 556 -39.54 -3.80 -5.73
N GLU A 557 -38.70 -3.50 -6.72
CA GLU A 557 -39.16 -2.91 -7.97
C GLU A 557 -40.15 -3.84 -8.67
N GLN A 558 -39.89 -5.14 -8.76
CA GLN A 558 -40.85 -6.10 -9.34
C GLN A 558 -42.11 -6.28 -8.50
N LYS A 559 -42.03 -6.11 -7.16
CA LYS A 559 -43.12 -6.37 -6.21
C LYS A 559 -43.48 -5.15 -5.36
N PRO A 560 -44.09 -4.11 -5.96
CA PRO A 560 -44.38 -2.86 -5.25
C PRO A 560 -45.38 -3.01 -4.09
N ASN A 561 -46.21 -4.06 -4.10
CA ASN A 561 -47.18 -4.32 -3.03
C ASN A 561 -46.52 -4.56 -1.66
N LEU A 562 -45.23 -4.95 -1.63
CA LEU A 562 -44.47 -5.19 -0.41
C LEU A 562 -43.78 -3.91 0.12
N LEU A 563 -43.78 -2.82 -0.63
CA LEU A 563 -43.10 -1.57 -0.25
C LEU A 563 -43.72 -0.89 1.00
N PRO A 564 -45.05 -0.76 1.15
CA PRO A 564 -45.63 -0.09 2.32
C PRO A 564 -45.21 -0.69 3.68
N PRO A 565 -45.28 -2.02 3.92
CA PRO A 565 -44.82 -2.59 5.19
C PRO A 565 -43.30 -2.45 5.39
N VAL A 566 -42.51 -2.63 4.33
CA VAL A 566 -41.06 -2.48 4.36
C VAL A 566 -40.65 -1.05 4.72
N LEU A 567 -41.26 -0.05 4.08
CA LEU A 567 -40.99 1.36 4.37
C LEU A 567 -41.39 1.73 5.80
N THR A 568 -42.54 1.23 6.28
CA THR A 568 -42.96 1.42 7.68
C THR A 568 -41.89 0.91 8.65
N PHE A 569 -41.35 -0.29 8.40
CA PHE A 569 -40.25 -0.86 9.18
C PHE A 569 -38.96 -0.02 9.09
N LEU A 570 -38.56 0.41 7.89
CA LEU A 570 -37.35 1.22 7.69
C LEU A 570 -37.44 2.59 8.38
N PHE A 571 -38.58 3.27 8.30
CA PHE A 571 -38.80 4.53 9.01
C PHE A 571 -38.84 4.34 10.53
N SER A 572 -39.42 3.25 11.03
CA SER A 572 -39.34 2.94 12.46
C SER A 572 -37.88 2.71 12.92
N SER A 573 -37.08 2.08 12.06
CA SER A 573 -35.66 1.80 12.32
C SER A 573 -34.76 3.03 12.21
N LEU A 574 -35.20 4.06 11.47
CA LEU A 574 -34.48 5.33 11.33
C LEU A 574 -34.32 6.06 12.68
N ASN A 575 -35.31 5.91 13.57
CA ASN A 575 -35.32 6.48 14.92
C ASN A 575 -34.48 5.70 15.95
N ILE A 576 -33.67 4.73 15.52
CA ILE A 576 -32.80 3.93 16.39
C ILE A 576 -31.36 4.22 15.99
N SER A 577 -30.58 4.78 16.92
CA SER A 577 -29.20 5.26 16.65
C SER A 577 -28.28 4.22 16.00
N SER A 578 -28.41 2.95 16.36
CA SER A 578 -27.63 1.85 15.79
C SER A 578 -28.01 1.50 14.35
N CYS A 579 -29.21 1.88 13.90
CA CYS A 579 -29.78 1.57 12.59
C CYS A 579 -29.95 2.81 11.70
N THR A 580 -29.82 4.03 12.22
CA THR A 580 -30.10 5.27 11.46
C THR A 580 -29.32 5.36 10.15
N ASN A 581 -28.03 5.01 10.16
CA ASN A 581 -27.18 5.09 8.97
C ASN A 581 -27.53 4.02 7.92
N SER A 582 -27.82 2.79 8.33
CA SER A 582 -28.23 1.72 7.41
C SER A 582 -29.65 1.98 6.90
N ALA A 583 -30.57 2.43 7.76
CA ALA A 583 -31.96 2.70 7.41
C ALA A 583 -32.06 3.87 6.41
N SER A 584 -31.36 4.98 6.67
CA SER A 584 -31.31 6.10 5.71
C SER A 584 -30.74 5.68 4.36
N ARG A 585 -29.72 4.81 4.32
CA ARG A 585 -29.18 4.24 3.08
C ARG A 585 -30.22 3.39 2.35
N SER A 586 -30.87 2.44 3.03
CA SER A 586 -31.88 1.56 2.42
C SER A 586 -33.09 2.34 1.92
N ILE A 587 -33.57 3.34 2.67
CA ILE A 587 -34.64 4.26 2.23
C ILE A 587 -34.21 5.02 0.98
N GLY A 588 -32.99 5.55 0.97
CA GLY A 588 -32.43 6.27 -0.18
C GLY A 588 -32.36 5.40 -1.43
N SER A 589 -31.80 4.18 -1.33
CA SER A 589 -31.69 3.24 -2.45
C SER A 589 -33.06 2.80 -2.97
N LEU A 590 -33.96 2.35 -2.10
CA LEU A 590 -35.30 1.92 -2.50
C LEU A 590 -36.11 3.07 -3.13
N SER A 591 -35.98 4.28 -2.60
CA SER A 591 -36.64 5.47 -3.17
C SER A 591 -36.15 5.77 -4.58
N LYS A 592 -34.85 5.59 -4.85
CA LYS A 592 -34.26 5.79 -6.19
C LYS A 592 -34.72 4.73 -7.19
N SER A 593 -34.64 3.45 -6.84
CA SER A 593 -35.04 2.35 -7.74
C SER A 593 -36.55 2.31 -7.97
N CYS A 594 -37.37 2.56 -6.94
CA CYS A 594 -38.83 2.51 -7.04
C CYS A 594 -39.49 3.88 -7.26
N ARG A 595 -38.75 4.89 -7.75
CA ARG A 595 -39.18 6.31 -7.80
C ARG A 595 -40.57 6.53 -8.41
N HIS A 596 -40.86 5.90 -9.54
CA HIS A 596 -42.14 6.05 -10.25
C HIS A 596 -43.33 5.43 -9.50
N LYS A 597 -43.08 4.39 -8.70
CA LYS A 597 -44.12 3.65 -7.96
C LYS A 597 -44.44 4.29 -6.62
N LEU A 598 -43.53 5.11 -6.09
CA LEU A 598 -43.65 5.80 -4.80
C LEU A 598 -44.21 7.23 -4.89
N VAL A 599 -44.50 7.74 -6.09
CA VAL A 599 -45.04 9.10 -6.30
C VAL A 599 -46.31 9.37 -5.49
N ALA A 600 -47.19 8.37 -5.34
CA ALA A 600 -48.43 8.50 -4.58
C ALA A 600 -48.20 8.69 -3.06
N GLU A 601 -47.09 8.19 -2.53
CA GLU A 601 -46.74 8.22 -1.11
C GLU A 601 -45.92 9.46 -0.71
N LEU A 602 -45.57 10.32 -1.67
CA LEU A 602 -44.71 11.48 -1.45
C LEU A 602 -45.16 12.39 -0.28
N PRO A 603 -46.47 12.69 -0.07
CA PRO A 603 -46.90 13.46 1.10
C PRO A 603 -46.60 12.78 2.44
N VAL A 604 -46.64 11.46 2.49
CA VAL A 604 -46.32 10.67 3.70
C VAL A 604 -44.82 10.75 3.99
N PHE A 605 -43.99 10.61 2.95
CA PHE A 605 -42.53 10.75 3.06
C PHE A 605 -42.12 12.13 3.59
N LEU A 606 -42.75 13.21 3.10
CA LEU A 606 -42.47 14.58 3.55
C LEU A 606 -42.86 14.80 5.02
N ARG A 607 -43.98 14.21 5.47
CA ARG A 607 -44.37 14.26 6.88
C ARG A 607 -43.37 13.54 7.78
N ILE A 608 -42.98 12.31 7.42
CA ILE A 608 -42.03 11.52 8.21
C ILE A 608 -40.65 12.21 8.23
N PHE A 609 -40.22 12.78 7.10
CA PHE A 609 -39.01 13.57 7.03
C PHE A 609 -39.06 14.79 7.97
N SER A 610 -40.18 15.52 8.00
CA SER A 610 -40.36 16.67 8.88
C SER A 610 -40.26 16.28 10.37
N GLU A 611 -40.78 15.11 10.75
CA GLU A 611 -40.64 14.56 12.10
C GLU A 611 -39.19 14.14 12.40
N PHE A 612 -38.54 13.46 11.46
CA PHE A 612 -37.15 13.01 11.62
C PHE A 612 -36.15 14.16 11.70
N GLN A 613 -36.37 15.24 10.93
CA GLN A 613 -35.53 16.44 10.95
C GLN A 613 -35.46 17.08 12.35
N LEU A 614 -36.54 16.98 13.13
CA LEU A 614 -36.60 17.51 14.51
C LEU A 614 -35.98 16.56 15.55
N SER A 615 -35.63 15.34 15.15
CA SER A 615 -35.07 14.34 16.07
C SER A 615 -33.60 14.63 16.40
N THR A 616 -33.18 14.29 17.61
CA THR A 616 -31.77 14.42 18.05
C THR A 616 -30.85 13.34 17.50
N ILE A 617 -31.42 12.30 16.87
CA ILE A 617 -30.69 11.16 16.29
C ILE A 617 -30.26 11.47 14.85
N ALA A 618 -30.93 12.42 14.19
CA ALA A 618 -30.64 12.80 12.83
C ALA A 618 -29.26 13.45 12.69
N THR A 619 -28.42 12.82 11.87
CA THR A 619 -27.11 13.35 11.44
C THR A 619 -27.22 13.98 10.06
N ALA A 620 -26.28 14.86 9.70
CA ALA A 620 -26.22 15.44 8.36
C ALA A 620 -26.21 14.38 7.25
N GLN A 621 -25.45 13.30 7.43
CA GLN A 621 -25.39 12.18 6.47
C GLN A 621 -26.71 11.41 6.37
N SER A 622 -27.39 11.16 7.49
CA SER A 622 -28.66 10.45 7.48
C SER A 622 -29.77 11.27 6.82
N LEU A 623 -29.80 12.59 7.08
CA LEU A 623 -30.75 13.52 6.47
C LEU A 623 -30.47 13.66 4.97
N GLU A 624 -29.21 13.85 4.58
CA GLU A 624 -28.77 13.90 3.18
C GLU A 624 -29.31 12.71 2.37
N ARG A 625 -29.12 11.47 2.86
CA ARG A 625 -29.59 10.27 2.17
C ARG A 625 -31.10 10.18 2.04
N VAL A 626 -31.84 10.58 3.08
CA VAL A 626 -33.30 10.58 3.07
C VAL A 626 -33.83 11.64 2.10
N VAL A 627 -33.33 12.88 2.15
CA VAL A 627 -33.78 13.94 1.23
C VAL A 627 -33.37 13.64 -0.21
N GLU A 628 -32.23 13.00 -0.44
CA GLU A 628 -31.80 12.54 -1.75
C GLU A 628 -32.77 11.48 -2.31
N GLY A 629 -33.23 10.54 -1.48
CA GLY A 629 -34.25 9.56 -1.84
C GLY A 629 -35.60 10.20 -2.16
N ILE A 630 -36.08 11.12 -1.32
CA ILE A 630 -37.34 11.84 -1.57
C ILE A 630 -37.25 12.69 -2.84
N ALA A 631 -36.13 13.37 -3.06
CA ALA A 631 -35.88 14.15 -4.27
C ALA A 631 -35.90 13.28 -5.53
N ALA A 632 -35.41 12.03 -5.47
CA ALA A 632 -35.53 11.08 -6.59
C ALA A 632 -36.99 10.72 -6.91
N ILE A 633 -37.86 10.61 -5.90
CA ILE A 633 -39.31 10.42 -6.12
C ILE A 633 -39.92 11.68 -6.74
N VAL A 634 -39.54 12.88 -6.28
CA VAL A 634 -39.99 14.15 -6.85
C VAL A 634 -39.58 14.27 -8.32
N GLN A 635 -38.37 13.84 -8.66
CA GLN A 635 -37.84 13.86 -10.03
C GLN A 635 -38.74 13.07 -11.00
N ALA A 636 -39.36 11.99 -10.53
CA ALA A 636 -40.24 11.11 -11.31
C ALA A 636 -41.63 11.72 -11.63
N LEU A 637 -41.95 12.92 -11.13
CA LEU A 637 -43.18 13.63 -11.48
C LEU A 637 -43.18 14.08 -12.96
N PRO A 638 -44.36 14.10 -13.62
CA PRO A 638 -44.45 14.26 -15.07
C PRO A 638 -44.16 15.68 -15.59
N SER A 639 -44.39 16.74 -14.80
CA SER A 639 -44.18 18.12 -15.26
C SER A 639 -43.34 18.93 -14.26
N GLU A 640 -42.54 19.87 -14.76
CA GLU A 640 -41.70 20.74 -13.93
C GLU A 640 -42.53 21.59 -12.97
N GLU A 641 -43.73 22.04 -13.36
CA GLU A 641 -44.65 22.79 -12.50
C GLU A 641 -45.12 21.98 -11.29
N THR A 642 -45.34 20.67 -11.46
CA THR A 642 -45.73 19.79 -10.35
C THR A 642 -44.58 19.49 -9.40
N LYS A 643 -43.33 19.60 -9.85
CA LYS A 643 -42.13 19.42 -9.03
C LYS A 643 -41.87 20.60 -8.11
N VAL A 644 -42.13 21.83 -8.57
CA VAL A 644 -41.87 23.09 -7.85
C VAL A 644 -42.33 23.08 -6.37
N PRO A 645 -43.58 22.74 -6.01
CA PRO A 645 -44.03 22.82 -4.62
C PRO A 645 -43.25 21.87 -3.70
N TYR A 646 -42.96 20.65 -4.17
CA TYR A 646 -42.21 19.66 -3.39
C TYR A 646 -40.73 20.02 -3.27
N ILE A 647 -40.12 20.56 -4.33
CA ILE A 647 -38.73 21.04 -4.29
C ILE A 647 -38.60 22.24 -3.33
N ASP A 648 -39.53 23.20 -3.37
CA ASP A 648 -39.52 24.33 -2.42
C ASP A 648 -39.75 23.85 -0.98
N GLU A 649 -40.63 22.87 -0.75
CA GLU A 649 -40.84 22.28 0.57
C GLU A 649 -39.59 21.57 1.12
N LEU A 650 -38.87 20.83 0.28
CA LEU A 650 -37.62 20.15 0.66
C LEU A 650 -36.46 21.12 0.93
N LEU A 651 -36.30 22.16 0.12
CA LEU A 651 -35.16 23.10 0.25
C LEU A 651 -35.34 24.14 1.35
N ARG A 652 -36.60 24.54 1.64
CA ARG A 652 -36.91 25.63 2.57
C ARG A 652 -36.26 25.48 3.96
N PRO A 653 -36.28 24.31 4.63
CA PRO A 653 -35.64 24.17 5.94
C PRO A 653 -34.13 24.43 5.88
N PHE A 654 -33.46 24.01 4.81
CA PHE A 654 -32.02 24.15 4.66
C PHE A 654 -31.62 25.58 4.29
N PHE A 655 -32.44 26.31 3.53
CA PHE A 655 -32.24 27.76 3.34
C PHE A 655 -32.31 28.53 4.66
N VAL A 656 -33.24 28.15 5.56
CA VAL A 656 -33.33 28.72 6.90
C VAL A 656 -32.10 28.37 7.75
N GLN A 657 -31.59 27.13 7.65
CA GLN A 657 -30.35 26.74 8.33
C GLN A 657 -29.13 27.50 7.81
N SER A 658 -28.99 27.71 6.50
CA SER A 658 -27.91 28.54 5.92
C SER A 658 -27.99 29.99 6.36
N ALA A 659 -29.19 30.58 6.42
CA ALA A 659 -29.36 31.93 6.97
C ALA A 659 -28.97 32.00 8.46
N SER A 660 -29.36 30.99 9.25
CA SER A 660 -28.99 30.91 10.66
C SER A 660 -27.49 30.72 10.86
N ALA A 661 -26.84 29.93 9.99
CA ALA A 661 -25.39 29.73 10.00
C ALA A 661 -24.64 31.05 9.77
N ARG A 662 -25.15 31.92 8.88
CA ARG A 662 -24.62 33.27 8.70
C ARG A 662 -24.76 34.10 9.96
N ASP A 663 -25.92 34.05 10.61
CA ASP A 663 -26.18 34.83 11.82
C ASP A 663 -25.32 34.34 13.01
N ASP A 664 -25.01 33.05 13.07
CA ASP A 664 -24.03 32.47 14.02
C ASP A 664 -22.61 32.95 13.70
N ALA A 665 -22.21 32.94 12.42
CA ALA A 665 -20.89 33.43 11.97
C ALA A 665 -20.70 34.93 12.28
N GLN A 666 -21.70 35.76 12.02
CA GLN A 666 -21.67 37.19 12.35
C GLN A 666 -21.60 37.47 13.86
N ARG A 667 -22.09 36.54 14.69
CA ARG A 667 -21.94 36.59 16.15
C ARG A 667 -20.58 36.08 16.64
N GLY A 668 -19.75 35.53 15.75
CA GLY A 668 -18.44 34.95 16.06
C GLY A 668 -18.51 33.51 16.58
N ASP A 669 -19.67 32.84 16.51
CA ASP A 669 -19.81 31.43 16.88
C ASP A 669 -19.54 30.55 15.65
N VAL A 670 -18.25 30.30 15.40
CA VAL A 670 -17.75 29.57 14.22
C VAL A 670 -18.20 28.10 14.22
N GLU A 671 -18.20 27.44 15.37
CA GLU A 671 -18.53 26.01 15.48
C GLU A 671 -20.01 25.74 15.15
N SER A 672 -20.91 26.54 15.71
CA SER A 672 -22.35 26.46 15.38
C SER A 672 -22.60 26.81 13.91
N ALA A 673 -21.91 27.85 13.39
CA ALA A 673 -22.01 28.25 11.99
C ALA A 673 -21.57 27.12 11.04
N HIS A 674 -20.44 26.47 11.31
CA HIS A 674 -19.95 25.33 10.52
C HIS A 674 -20.89 24.13 10.59
N THR A 675 -21.37 23.77 11.79
CA THR A 675 -22.28 22.63 11.97
C THR A 675 -23.58 22.82 11.18
N ARG A 676 -24.20 24.01 11.26
CA ARG A 676 -25.41 24.33 10.50
C ARG A 676 -25.12 24.46 9.01
N GLY A 677 -24.00 25.06 8.65
CA GLY A 677 -23.56 25.25 7.27
C GLY A 677 -23.37 23.91 6.56
N HIS A 678 -22.64 22.99 7.18
CA HIS A 678 -22.41 21.63 6.73
C HIS A 678 -23.73 20.89 6.53
N LEU A 679 -24.59 20.86 7.55
CA LEU A 679 -25.91 20.22 7.47
C LEU A 679 -26.73 20.74 6.29
N ALA A 680 -26.81 22.05 6.12
CA ALA A 680 -27.60 22.68 5.07
C ALA A 680 -27.07 22.37 3.67
N LEU A 681 -25.77 22.64 3.44
CA LEU A 681 -25.15 22.44 2.13
C LEU A 681 -25.15 20.96 1.73
N ARG A 682 -24.87 20.04 2.66
CA ARG A 682 -24.86 18.60 2.39
C ARG A 682 -26.25 18.09 1.98
N CYS A 683 -27.30 18.52 2.67
CA CYS A 683 -28.67 18.15 2.31
C CYS A 683 -29.12 18.81 0.99
N ILE A 684 -28.75 20.07 0.73
CA ILE A 684 -29.02 20.74 -0.55
C ILE A 684 -28.33 19.99 -1.70
N ALA A 685 -27.07 19.58 -1.52
CA ALA A 685 -26.35 18.76 -2.49
C ALA A 685 -27.03 17.40 -2.71
N GLY A 686 -27.47 16.74 -1.63
CA GLY A 686 -28.26 15.50 -1.70
C GLY A 686 -29.56 15.64 -2.49
N ILE A 687 -30.33 16.71 -2.25
CA ILE A 687 -31.53 17.03 -3.04
C ILE A 687 -31.16 17.20 -4.52
N GLY A 688 -30.10 17.96 -4.81
CA GLY A 688 -29.63 18.17 -6.18
C GLY A 688 -29.22 16.87 -6.88
N ARG A 689 -28.55 15.95 -6.18
CA ARG A 689 -28.23 14.61 -6.72
C ARG A 689 -29.46 13.74 -6.93
N GLY A 690 -30.44 13.80 -6.02
CA GLY A 690 -31.70 13.07 -6.16
C GLY A 690 -32.56 13.57 -7.34
N LEU A 691 -32.49 14.86 -7.67
CA LEU A 691 -33.21 15.45 -8.80
C LEU A 691 -32.60 15.14 -10.18
N ARG A 692 -31.50 14.40 -10.25
CA ARG A 692 -30.87 14.02 -11.52
C ARG A 692 -31.76 13.06 -12.30
N SER A 693 -31.81 13.25 -13.61
CA SER A 693 -32.53 12.36 -14.51
C SER A 693 -31.92 10.95 -14.50
N ASP A 694 -32.78 9.93 -14.63
CA ASP A 694 -32.30 8.55 -14.71
C ASP A 694 -31.64 8.32 -16.07
N GLN A 695 -30.31 8.34 -16.12
CA GLN A 695 -29.58 8.16 -17.39
C GLN A 695 -29.70 6.72 -17.94
N ASP A 696 -30.19 5.77 -17.13
CA ASP A 696 -30.38 4.36 -17.48
C ASP A 696 -31.80 4.00 -17.96
N SER A 697 -32.73 4.95 -18.05
CA SER A 697 -34.04 4.67 -18.65
C SER A 697 -33.87 4.35 -20.15
N VAL A 698 -34.35 3.17 -20.57
CA VAL A 698 -34.40 2.74 -21.97
C VAL A 698 -34.86 3.90 -22.85
N ILE A 699 -34.04 4.27 -23.84
CA ILE A 699 -34.39 5.29 -24.83
C ILE A 699 -35.67 4.79 -25.53
N ASP A 700 -36.81 5.40 -25.19
CA ASP A 700 -38.06 5.17 -25.87
C ASP A 700 -37.96 5.77 -27.28
N LEU A 701 -37.75 4.92 -28.28
CA LEU A 701 -37.63 5.32 -29.68
C LEU A 701 -38.97 5.81 -30.27
N GLU A 702 -40.09 5.68 -29.53
CA GLU A 702 -41.44 6.09 -29.96
C GLU A 702 -41.92 7.41 -29.33
N SER A 703 -41.19 8.01 -28.38
CA SER A 703 -41.55 9.34 -27.88
C SER A 703 -41.17 10.41 -28.91
N GLU A 704 -42.14 10.86 -29.72
CA GLU A 704 -42.04 12.03 -30.62
C GLU A 704 -41.99 13.37 -29.87
N GLU A 705 -41.38 13.43 -28.67
CA GLU A 705 -41.05 14.69 -28.03
C GLU A 705 -39.59 15.03 -28.35
N THR A 706 -39.40 15.93 -29.31
CA THR A 706 -38.17 16.71 -29.42
C THR A 706 -37.95 17.48 -28.12
N ALA A 707 -37.31 16.84 -27.14
CA ALA A 707 -36.96 17.47 -25.87
C ALA A 707 -36.11 18.71 -26.17
N SER A 708 -36.69 19.87 -25.88
CA SER A 708 -35.98 21.15 -25.89
C SER A 708 -34.84 21.07 -24.88
N TYR A 709 -33.60 20.96 -25.36
CA TYR A 709 -32.35 20.91 -24.58
C TYR A 709 -32.02 22.23 -23.85
N ASP A 710 -33.01 23.00 -23.41
CA ASP A 710 -32.78 24.33 -22.84
C ASP A 710 -33.48 24.49 -21.50
N ASN A 711 -32.69 24.79 -20.46
CA ASN A 711 -33.11 24.94 -19.06
C ASN A 711 -33.93 26.22 -18.80
N THR A 712 -34.71 26.66 -19.79
CA THR A 712 -35.40 27.95 -19.81
C THR A 712 -36.40 28.12 -18.69
N PHE A 713 -37.10 27.04 -18.32
CA PHE A 713 -38.07 27.05 -17.22
C PHE A 713 -37.43 27.40 -15.87
N TRP A 714 -36.31 26.76 -15.53
CA TRP A 714 -35.62 26.96 -14.25
C TRP A 714 -34.72 28.18 -14.24
N THR A 715 -34.27 28.64 -15.43
CA THR A 715 -33.40 29.80 -15.56
C THR A 715 -34.13 31.07 -15.11
N GLY A 716 -33.74 31.61 -13.96
CA GLY A 716 -34.42 32.77 -13.35
C GLY A 716 -35.70 32.43 -12.59
N HIS A 717 -35.98 31.15 -12.37
CA HIS A 717 -37.05 30.72 -11.45
C HIS A 717 -36.64 31.01 -10.00
N GLY A 718 -37.61 31.36 -9.15
CA GLY A 718 -37.36 31.78 -7.76
C GLY A 718 -36.59 30.76 -6.91
N ILE A 719 -36.71 29.45 -7.20
CA ILE A 719 -35.93 28.40 -6.53
C ILE A 719 -34.44 28.51 -6.88
N GLN A 720 -34.10 28.72 -8.16
CA GLN A 720 -32.72 28.87 -8.61
C GLN A 720 -32.09 30.16 -8.06
N GLU A 721 -32.87 31.24 -7.96
CA GLU A 721 -32.43 32.48 -7.32
C GLU A 721 -32.15 32.29 -5.83
N LYS A 722 -33.04 31.61 -5.09
CA LYS A 722 -32.81 31.24 -3.68
C LYS A 722 -31.57 30.35 -3.51
N LEU A 723 -31.35 29.37 -4.40
CA LEU A 723 -30.14 28.54 -4.39
C LEU A 723 -28.87 29.38 -4.56
N CYS A 724 -28.85 30.30 -5.53
CA CYS A 724 -27.72 31.20 -5.74
C CYS A 724 -27.50 32.12 -4.52
N GLN A 725 -28.57 32.69 -3.96
CA GLN A 725 -28.49 33.52 -2.75
C GLN A 725 -27.97 32.73 -1.54
N CYS A 726 -28.40 31.47 -1.40
CA CYS A 726 -27.93 30.57 -0.35
C CYS A 726 -26.42 30.31 -0.49
N LEU A 727 -25.92 30.03 -1.68
CA LEU A 727 -24.49 29.83 -1.90
C LEU A 727 -23.69 31.13 -1.67
N LEU A 728 -24.23 32.29 -2.05
CA LEU A 728 -23.58 33.60 -1.83
C LEU A 728 -23.38 33.95 -0.35
N VAL A 729 -24.14 33.34 0.57
CA VAL A 729 -23.92 33.48 2.01
C VAL A 729 -22.52 33.02 2.40
N TYR A 730 -22.02 31.94 1.80
CA TYR A 730 -20.74 31.33 2.17
C TYR A 730 -19.53 32.04 1.54
N LEU A 731 -19.74 32.83 0.48
CA LEU A 731 -18.67 33.65 -0.10
C LEU A 731 -18.44 34.97 0.64
N ASN A 732 -19.45 35.49 1.34
CA ASN A 732 -19.41 36.83 1.95
C ASN A 732 -19.36 36.72 3.48
N GLU A 733 -18.22 37.06 4.09
CA GLU A 733 -18.05 37.20 5.54
C GLU A 733 -18.30 35.91 6.36
N PHE A 734 -18.26 34.74 5.72
CA PHE A 734 -18.35 33.43 6.39
C PHE A 734 -16.95 32.82 6.60
N PRO A 735 -16.64 32.24 7.77
CA PRO A 735 -15.36 31.57 8.01
C PRO A 735 -15.29 30.27 7.19
N LEU A 736 -14.63 30.29 6.04
CA LEU A 736 -14.47 29.11 5.19
C LEU A 736 -13.44 28.13 5.76
N ASP A 737 -13.81 26.86 5.83
CA ASP A 737 -12.93 25.73 6.09
C ASP A 737 -13.05 24.68 4.97
N HIS A 738 -12.27 23.60 5.05
CA HIS A 738 -12.27 22.56 4.02
C HIS A 738 -13.63 21.89 3.85
N VAL A 739 -14.37 21.63 4.94
CA VAL A 739 -15.68 20.94 4.91
C VAL A 739 -16.71 21.79 4.19
N ILE A 740 -16.81 23.08 4.54
CA ILE A 740 -17.78 23.99 3.91
C ILE A 740 -17.44 24.20 2.43
N VAL A 741 -16.16 24.33 2.07
CA VAL A 741 -15.76 24.42 0.66
C VAL A 741 -16.12 23.15 -0.10
N GLU A 742 -15.91 21.97 0.48
CA GLU A 742 -16.31 20.70 -0.12
C GLU A 742 -17.83 20.65 -0.35
N ASP A 743 -18.63 21.03 0.65
CA ASP A 743 -20.08 20.97 0.52
C ASP A 743 -20.62 21.98 -0.49
N VAL A 744 -20.05 23.20 -0.56
CA VAL A 744 -20.37 24.16 -1.64
C VAL A 744 -20.05 23.55 -3.00
N CYS A 745 -18.87 22.91 -3.14
CA CYS A 745 -18.48 22.24 -4.37
C CYS A 745 -19.44 21.10 -4.75
N GLU A 746 -19.92 20.31 -3.80
CA GLU A 746 -20.91 19.25 -4.04
C GLU A 746 -22.27 19.82 -4.50
N VAL A 747 -22.72 20.95 -3.95
CA VAL A 747 -23.92 21.65 -4.45
C VAL A 747 -23.73 22.09 -5.91
N LEU A 748 -22.56 22.62 -6.27
CA LEU A 748 -22.27 23.01 -7.66
C LEU A 748 -22.25 21.80 -8.60
N LYS A 749 -21.58 20.71 -8.20
CA LYS A 749 -21.49 19.47 -8.98
C LYS A 749 -22.86 18.81 -9.21
N ALA A 750 -23.84 19.05 -8.34
CA ALA A 750 -25.19 18.51 -8.48
C ALA A 750 -25.77 18.73 -9.89
N GLY A 751 -25.53 19.90 -10.50
CA GLY A 751 -26.04 20.27 -11.82
C GLY A 751 -25.12 19.98 -13.01
N PHE A 752 -23.87 19.51 -12.82
CA PHE A 752 -22.92 19.37 -13.94
C PHE A 752 -23.28 18.25 -14.93
N THR A 753 -24.03 17.24 -14.50
CA THR A 753 -24.43 16.10 -15.32
C THR A 753 -25.81 16.26 -15.96
N GLU A 754 -26.56 17.30 -15.58
CA GLU A 754 -27.94 17.54 -16.03
C GLU A 754 -28.01 18.63 -17.10
N SER A 755 -29.01 18.53 -17.97
CA SER A 755 -29.35 19.57 -18.95
C SER A 755 -30.50 20.47 -18.48
N ILE A 756 -31.39 19.97 -17.63
CA ILE A 756 -32.59 20.66 -17.13
C ILE A 756 -32.68 20.46 -15.62
N GLY A 757 -32.92 21.54 -14.87
CA GLY A 757 -33.16 21.48 -13.43
C GLY A 757 -32.73 22.75 -12.67
N PRO A 758 -33.16 22.88 -11.40
CA PRO A 758 -32.86 24.05 -10.58
C PRO A 758 -31.37 24.18 -10.22
N PHE A 759 -30.63 23.07 -10.22
CA PHE A 759 -29.18 23.02 -9.91
C PHE A 759 -28.29 23.27 -11.13
N VAL A 760 -28.85 23.35 -12.35
CA VAL A 760 -28.09 23.72 -13.56
C VAL A 760 -27.89 25.24 -13.55
N LEU A 761 -26.89 25.69 -12.80
CA LEU A 761 -26.55 27.10 -12.61
C LEU A 761 -25.87 27.69 -13.85
N LYS A 762 -25.94 29.03 -13.99
CA LYS A 762 -25.24 29.74 -15.06
C LYS A 762 -23.72 29.60 -14.90
N PRO A 763 -22.95 29.38 -16.00
CA PRO A 763 -21.48 29.30 -15.97
C PRO A 763 -20.79 30.42 -15.18
N ALA A 764 -21.23 31.67 -15.39
CA ALA A 764 -20.70 32.83 -14.68
C ALA A 764 -20.85 32.73 -13.15
N ASN A 765 -21.95 32.14 -12.64
CA ASN A 765 -22.15 31.96 -11.20
C ASN A 765 -21.19 30.90 -10.67
N ILE A 766 -21.00 29.78 -11.38
CA ILE A 766 -20.08 28.70 -10.99
C ILE A 766 -18.64 29.24 -10.95
N ALA A 767 -18.22 29.99 -11.98
CA ALA A 767 -16.91 30.62 -12.02
C ALA A 767 -16.72 31.63 -10.88
N LEU A 768 -17.76 32.42 -10.55
CA LEU A 768 -17.73 33.35 -9.42
C LEU A 768 -17.52 32.62 -8.08
N PHE A 769 -18.20 31.50 -7.85
CA PHE A 769 -18.04 30.71 -6.63
C PHE A 769 -16.64 30.13 -6.53
N LEU A 770 -16.17 29.47 -7.59
CA LEU A 770 -14.85 28.86 -7.60
C LEU A 770 -13.76 29.94 -7.41
N THR A 771 -13.80 31.04 -8.17
CA THR A 771 -12.78 32.09 -8.07
C THR A 771 -12.87 32.94 -6.80
N GLY A 772 -14.01 32.91 -6.09
CA GLY A 772 -14.22 33.60 -4.82
C GLY A 772 -13.59 32.89 -3.61
N ILE A 773 -13.26 31.60 -3.73
CA ILE A 773 -12.62 30.82 -2.66
C ILE A 773 -11.10 31.00 -2.76
N PRO A 774 -10.41 31.47 -1.70
CA PRO A 774 -8.96 31.58 -1.73
C PRO A 774 -8.31 30.19 -1.87
N LEU A 775 -7.36 30.05 -2.80
CA LEU A 775 -6.63 28.78 -2.99
C LEU A 775 -5.81 28.37 -1.76
N GLY A 776 -5.45 29.30 -0.87
CA GLY A 776 -4.72 29.03 0.37
C GLY A 776 -5.58 28.56 1.54
N THR A 777 -6.87 28.25 1.33
CA THR A 777 -7.69 27.60 2.37
C THR A 777 -7.18 26.17 2.57
N ALA A 778 -6.56 25.91 3.73
CA ALA A 778 -5.93 24.64 4.05
C ALA A 778 -6.86 23.44 3.80
N GLY A 779 -6.40 22.46 3.00
CA GLY A 779 -7.13 21.24 2.69
C GLY A 779 -8.25 21.36 1.66
N ALA A 780 -8.49 22.55 1.08
CA ALA A 780 -9.63 22.79 0.18
C ALA A 780 -9.23 22.92 -1.31
N ALA A 781 -7.94 23.09 -1.60
CA ALA A 781 -7.46 23.42 -2.94
C ALA A 781 -7.70 22.29 -3.95
N ASP A 782 -7.51 21.03 -3.54
CA ASP A 782 -7.75 19.88 -4.42
C ASP A 782 -9.23 19.74 -4.80
N VAL A 783 -10.13 19.80 -3.81
CA VAL A 783 -11.57 19.70 -4.04
C VAL A 783 -12.07 20.81 -4.96
N MET A 784 -11.61 22.04 -4.74
CA MET A 784 -11.97 23.19 -5.55
C MET A 784 -11.46 23.07 -7.00
N MET A 785 -10.19 22.71 -7.19
CA MET A 785 -9.58 22.54 -8.52
C MET A 785 -10.12 21.30 -9.26
N SER A 786 -10.49 20.25 -8.53
CA SER A 786 -11.21 19.09 -9.04
C SER A 786 -12.61 19.49 -9.54
N THR A 787 -13.33 20.30 -8.76
CA THR A 787 -14.64 20.83 -9.14
C THR A 787 -14.57 21.74 -10.37
N ALA A 788 -13.55 22.61 -10.44
CA ALA A 788 -13.27 23.41 -11.63
C ALA A 788 -12.99 22.53 -12.87
N SER A 789 -12.26 21.42 -12.68
CA SER A 789 -12.00 20.43 -13.74
C SER A 789 -13.31 19.77 -14.21
N SER A 790 -14.17 19.34 -13.27
CA SER A 790 -15.48 18.73 -13.58
C SER A 790 -16.43 19.71 -14.27
N PHE A 791 -16.41 20.98 -13.88
CA PHE A 791 -17.17 22.04 -14.55
C PHE A 791 -16.73 22.23 -16.00
N LEU A 792 -15.42 22.34 -16.27
CA LEU A 792 -14.94 22.39 -17.65
C LEU A 792 -15.21 21.07 -18.39
N ALA A 793 -15.18 19.94 -17.71
CA ALA A 793 -15.49 18.64 -18.30
C ALA A 793 -16.94 18.55 -18.82
N SER A 794 -17.92 19.11 -18.10
CA SER A 794 -19.33 19.08 -18.52
C SER A 794 -19.59 19.87 -19.82
N TYR A 795 -18.75 20.86 -20.13
CA TYR A 795 -18.83 21.65 -21.37
C TYR A 795 -17.86 21.21 -22.47
N GLN A 796 -17.21 20.05 -22.37
CA GLN A 796 -16.24 19.57 -23.38
C GLN A 796 -16.82 19.44 -24.80
N LYS A 797 -18.13 19.17 -24.94
CA LYS A 797 -18.83 19.10 -26.24
C LYS A 797 -19.07 20.49 -26.84
N THR A 798 -19.15 21.53 -26.00
CA THR A 798 -19.36 22.92 -26.41
C THR A 798 -18.42 23.89 -25.67
N PRO A 799 -17.08 23.80 -25.85
CA PRO A 799 -16.11 24.63 -25.11
C PRO A 799 -16.29 26.13 -25.33
N ALA A 800 -16.87 26.54 -26.47
CA ALA A 800 -17.15 27.93 -26.80
C ALA A 800 -18.10 28.63 -25.82
N LYS A 801 -18.94 27.88 -25.09
CA LYS A 801 -19.91 28.44 -24.13
C LYS A 801 -19.29 28.89 -22.80
N VAL A 802 -18.06 28.46 -22.49
CA VAL A 802 -17.40 28.69 -21.19
C VAL A 802 -15.98 29.27 -21.34
N GLN A 803 -15.72 30.01 -22.42
CA GLN A 803 -14.38 30.51 -22.73
C GLN A 803 -13.91 31.56 -21.70
N GLU A 804 -14.80 32.47 -21.32
CA GLU A 804 -14.50 33.52 -20.33
C GLU A 804 -14.28 32.91 -18.96
N GLU A 805 -15.12 31.95 -18.56
CA GLU A 805 -15.02 31.24 -17.29
C GLU A 805 -13.76 30.40 -17.19
N ALA A 806 -13.38 29.69 -18.27
CA ALA A 806 -12.12 28.95 -18.32
C ALA A 806 -10.91 29.90 -18.13
N ALA A 807 -10.93 31.07 -18.78
CA ALA A 807 -9.89 32.08 -18.61
C ALA A 807 -9.83 32.61 -17.17
N LEU A 808 -10.97 32.88 -16.53
CA LEU A 808 -11.04 33.32 -15.13
C LEU A 808 -10.44 32.28 -14.18
N LEU A 809 -10.69 30.98 -14.39
CA LEU A 809 -10.12 29.91 -13.59
C LEU A 809 -8.60 29.79 -13.77
N PHE A 810 -8.08 29.96 -15.00
CA PHE A 810 -6.63 30.02 -15.22
C PHE A 810 -5.97 31.23 -14.56
N ILE A 811 -6.63 32.39 -14.60
CA ILE A 811 -6.17 33.61 -13.90
C ILE A 811 -6.18 33.41 -12.38
N HIS A 812 -7.15 32.68 -11.85
CA HIS A 812 -7.20 32.36 -10.43
C HIS A 812 -6.00 31.49 -9.99
N VAL A 813 -5.63 30.48 -10.77
CA VAL A 813 -4.41 29.69 -10.52
C VAL A 813 -3.14 30.55 -10.65
N TYR A 814 -3.10 31.46 -11.62
CA TYR A 814 -2.00 32.43 -11.75
C TYR A 814 -1.79 33.24 -10.47
N TRP A 815 -2.87 33.69 -9.82
CA TRP A 815 -2.75 34.48 -8.60
C TRP A 815 -2.13 33.68 -7.46
N ALA A 816 -2.54 32.43 -7.26
CA ALA A 816 -1.93 31.56 -6.26
C ALA A 816 -0.45 31.31 -6.55
N PHE A 817 -0.09 31.01 -7.80
CA PHE A 817 1.31 30.80 -8.18
C PHE A 817 2.15 32.08 -7.99
N SER A 818 1.59 33.24 -8.31
CA SER A 818 2.26 34.53 -8.11
C SER A 818 2.56 34.79 -6.65
N VAL A 819 1.59 34.54 -5.75
CA VAL A 819 1.78 34.68 -4.30
C VAL A 819 2.89 33.75 -3.82
N MET A 820 2.90 32.47 -4.22
CA MET A 820 3.93 31.50 -3.80
C MET A 820 5.32 31.82 -4.37
N ILE A 821 5.42 32.46 -5.54
CA ILE A 821 6.69 32.91 -6.11
C ILE A 821 7.26 34.08 -5.32
N HIS A 822 6.42 35.05 -4.95
CA HIS A 822 6.86 36.27 -4.28
C HIS A 822 7.06 36.08 -2.77
N HIS A 823 6.31 35.16 -2.16
CA HIS A 823 6.36 34.84 -0.73
C HIS A 823 6.58 33.32 -0.56
N PRO A 824 7.83 32.82 -0.66
CA PRO A 824 8.14 31.39 -0.54
C PRO A 824 7.71 30.75 0.79
N GLU A 825 7.54 31.55 1.85
CA GLU A 825 6.97 31.13 3.13
C GLU A 825 5.50 30.68 3.03
N ASN A 826 4.77 31.15 2.01
CA ASN A 826 3.39 30.78 1.73
C ASN A 826 3.29 29.65 0.69
N ASN A 827 4.41 29.00 0.35
CA ASN A 827 4.42 27.90 -0.61
C ASN A 827 3.74 26.66 -0.02
N ASP A 828 2.53 26.38 -0.48
CA ASP A 828 1.76 25.20 -0.12
C ASP A 828 1.89 24.13 -1.24
N PRO A 829 2.49 22.96 -0.95
CA PRO A 829 2.58 21.85 -1.90
C PRO A 829 1.22 21.35 -2.40
N GLU A 830 0.16 21.41 -1.59
CA GLU A 830 -1.19 20.99 -1.97
C GLU A 830 -1.77 21.91 -3.03
N VAL A 831 -1.67 23.23 -2.82
CA VAL A 831 -2.12 24.26 -3.78
C VAL A 831 -1.35 24.15 -5.09
N SER A 832 -0.03 23.98 -4.98
CA SER A 832 0.85 23.76 -6.13
C SER A 832 0.43 22.52 -6.94
N ASN A 833 0.24 21.39 -6.27
CA ASN A 833 -0.18 20.14 -6.89
C ASN A 833 -1.55 20.28 -7.57
N SER A 834 -2.54 20.81 -6.86
CA SER A 834 -3.93 20.92 -7.31
C SER A 834 -4.08 21.89 -8.49
N GLY A 835 -3.41 23.04 -8.43
CA GLY A 835 -3.38 24.00 -9.54
C GLY A 835 -2.74 23.42 -10.79
N ILE A 836 -1.60 22.72 -10.66
CA ILE A 836 -0.94 22.06 -11.80
C ILE A 836 -1.79 20.92 -12.36
N ALA A 837 -2.44 20.13 -11.49
CA ALA A 837 -3.33 19.05 -11.91
C ALA A 837 -4.55 19.57 -12.69
N PHE A 838 -5.19 20.66 -12.23
CA PHE A 838 -6.27 21.32 -12.96
C PHE A 838 -5.83 21.82 -14.34
N LEU A 839 -4.69 22.50 -14.41
CA LEU A 839 -4.12 22.96 -15.69
C LEU A 839 -3.89 21.77 -16.63
N THR A 840 -3.34 20.68 -16.12
CA THR A 840 -3.08 19.44 -16.88
C THR A 840 -4.36 18.82 -17.44
N ARG A 841 -5.40 18.66 -16.60
CA ARG A 841 -6.71 18.11 -17.01
C ARG A 841 -7.41 19.00 -18.05
N SER A 842 -7.13 20.30 -18.05
CA SER A 842 -7.73 21.28 -18.97
C SER A 842 -7.09 21.28 -20.37
N LEU A 843 -5.85 20.80 -20.52
CA LEU A 843 -5.10 20.84 -21.78
C LEU A 843 -5.84 20.25 -23.00
N PRO A 844 -6.50 19.07 -22.95
CA PRO A 844 -7.04 18.42 -24.15
C PRO A 844 -8.04 19.28 -24.94
N LYS A 845 -8.81 20.15 -24.26
CA LYS A 845 -9.87 20.97 -24.88
C LYS A 845 -9.71 22.48 -24.69
N TYR A 846 -8.96 22.92 -23.67
CA TYR A 846 -8.86 24.33 -23.30
C TYR A 846 -7.44 24.90 -23.42
N HIS A 847 -6.49 24.16 -24.00
CA HIS A 847 -5.12 24.66 -24.19
C HIS A 847 -5.06 25.95 -25.02
N GLU A 848 -5.88 26.11 -26.07
CA GLU A 848 -5.86 27.33 -26.89
C GLU A 848 -6.17 28.58 -26.05
N ILE A 849 -7.08 28.47 -25.08
CA ILE A 849 -7.40 29.55 -24.14
C ILE A 849 -6.21 29.82 -23.21
N LEU A 850 -5.66 28.78 -22.58
CA LEU A 850 -4.51 28.90 -21.67
C LEU A 850 -3.32 29.58 -22.38
N PHE A 851 -2.97 29.12 -23.58
CA PHE A 851 -1.85 29.66 -24.36
C PHE A 851 -2.15 31.01 -25.05
N ALA A 852 -3.40 31.48 -25.02
CA ALA A 852 -3.75 32.84 -25.45
C ALA A 852 -3.56 33.90 -24.35
N LEU A 853 -3.39 33.50 -23.08
CA LEU A 853 -3.22 34.40 -21.93
C LEU A 853 -1.79 34.97 -21.84
N THR A 854 -1.34 35.66 -22.89
CA THR A 854 -0.01 36.29 -22.96
C THR A 854 0.01 37.73 -22.45
N SER A 855 -1.13 38.27 -22.03
CA SER A 855 -1.24 39.62 -21.45
C SER A 855 -1.02 39.61 -19.94
N THR A 856 -0.81 40.80 -19.37
CA THR A 856 -0.86 41.01 -17.92
C THR A 856 -2.28 40.76 -17.40
N PRO A 857 -2.44 40.25 -16.17
CA PRO A 857 -3.75 39.99 -15.58
C PRO A 857 -4.56 41.27 -15.33
N PRO A 858 -5.90 41.18 -15.27
CA PRO A 858 -6.73 42.23 -14.66
C PRO A 858 -6.39 42.40 -13.17
N PRO A 859 -6.69 43.53 -12.51
CA PRO A 859 -6.34 43.75 -11.11
C PRO A 859 -6.90 42.63 -10.20
N PRO A 860 -6.13 42.20 -9.18
CA PRO A 860 -6.54 41.11 -8.29
C PRO A 860 -7.78 41.51 -7.47
N ALA A 861 -8.55 40.51 -7.04
CA ALA A 861 -9.57 40.72 -6.01
C ALA A 861 -8.94 41.22 -4.71
N SER A 862 -9.71 41.95 -3.90
CA SER A 862 -9.23 42.68 -2.70
C SER A 862 -8.44 41.81 -1.71
N HIS A 863 -8.77 40.53 -1.58
CA HIS A 863 -8.11 39.57 -0.68
C HIS A 863 -6.72 39.12 -1.17
N ILE A 864 -6.45 39.14 -2.49
CA ILE A 864 -5.13 38.88 -3.08
C ILE A 864 -4.31 40.18 -3.17
N ALA A 865 -4.99 41.31 -3.38
CA ALA A 865 -4.36 42.62 -3.53
C ALA A 865 -3.59 43.09 -2.29
N THR A 866 -3.98 42.64 -1.08
CA THR A 866 -3.27 42.96 0.18
C THR A 866 -1.94 42.22 0.34
N LEU A 867 -1.77 41.08 -0.34
CA LEU A 867 -0.56 40.25 -0.26
C LEU A 867 0.50 40.63 -1.31
N LEU A 868 0.08 41.31 -2.37
CA LEU A 868 0.92 41.67 -3.52
C LEU A 868 1.05 43.20 -3.59
N ASP A 869 1.87 43.79 -2.71
CA ASP A 869 2.16 45.22 -2.72
C ASP A 869 2.62 45.70 -4.12
N THR A 870 2.18 46.91 -4.51
CA THR A 870 2.26 47.51 -5.85
C THR A 870 3.56 47.21 -6.64
N GLN A 871 3.55 46.18 -7.50
CA GLN A 871 4.62 45.92 -8.48
C GLN A 871 4.09 45.38 -9.81
N THR A 872 4.92 45.53 -10.84
CA THR A 872 4.67 45.14 -12.24
C THR A 872 4.31 43.66 -12.38
N TYR A 873 3.06 43.38 -12.73
CA TYR A 873 2.58 42.02 -13.00
C TYR A 873 3.24 41.44 -14.25
N THR A 874 3.78 40.23 -14.15
CA THR A 874 4.26 39.46 -15.30
C THR A 874 3.10 38.85 -16.09
N PRO A 875 3.28 38.57 -17.40
CA PRO A 875 2.26 37.90 -18.22
C PRO A 875 1.76 36.59 -17.61
N ILE A 876 0.45 36.32 -17.73
CA ILE A 876 -0.23 35.20 -17.07
C ILE A 876 0.42 33.86 -17.41
N LEU A 877 0.53 33.55 -18.71
CA LEU A 877 1.10 32.29 -19.19
C LEU A 877 2.55 32.10 -18.73
N GLN A 878 3.36 33.16 -18.73
CA GLN A 878 4.77 33.10 -18.37
C GLN A 878 4.94 32.72 -16.89
N THR A 879 4.15 33.32 -15.99
CA THR A 879 4.18 32.95 -14.57
C THR A 879 3.78 31.51 -14.35
N ILE A 880 2.71 31.05 -15.02
CA ILE A 880 2.25 29.66 -14.90
C ILE A 880 3.37 28.69 -15.33
N LEU A 881 3.93 28.87 -16.53
CA LEU A 881 4.98 27.98 -17.05
C LEU A 881 6.27 28.04 -16.22
N ASN A 882 6.64 29.23 -15.73
CA ASN A 882 7.77 29.38 -14.79
C ASN A 882 7.54 28.58 -13.52
N PHE A 883 6.36 28.72 -12.90
CA PHE A 883 6.04 27.99 -11.67
C PHE A 883 6.07 26.48 -11.88
N VAL A 884 5.41 25.97 -12.92
CA VAL A 884 5.39 24.51 -13.20
C VAL A 884 6.80 23.98 -13.48
N THR A 885 7.64 24.74 -14.17
CA THR A 885 9.04 24.35 -14.41
C THR A 885 9.86 24.33 -13.13
N THR A 886 9.67 25.30 -12.24
CA THR A 886 10.31 25.32 -10.91
C THR A 886 9.84 24.14 -10.04
N ALA A 887 8.54 23.82 -10.06
CA ALA A 887 7.98 22.68 -9.34
C ALA A 887 8.56 21.33 -9.83
N LEU A 888 8.79 21.18 -11.14
CA LEU A 888 9.49 20.02 -11.71
C LEU A 888 10.91 19.84 -11.16
N GLY A 889 11.57 20.95 -10.81
CA GLY A 889 12.88 20.99 -10.18
C GLY A 889 12.86 20.99 -8.64
N GLY A 890 11.68 20.89 -8.02
CA GLY A 890 11.51 20.94 -6.58
C GLY A 890 11.95 19.66 -5.85
N LYS A 891 11.90 19.70 -4.51
CA LYS A 891 12.14 18.52 -3.64
C LYS A 891 10.84 17.78 -3.28
N GLU A 892 9.69 18.46 -3.38
CA GLU A 892 8.39 17.91 -3.00
C GLU A 892 7.85 16.99 -4.11
N PRO A 893 7.49 15.73 -3.80
CA PRO A 893 7.16 14.73 -4.82
C PRO A 893 5.83 15.02 -5.53
N LEU A 894 4.80 15.50 -4.83
CA LEU A 894 3.48 15.70 -5.45
C LEU A 894 3.48 16.81 -6.51
N PRO A 895 3.94 18.06 -6.23
CA PRO A 895 4.04 19.09 -7.26
C PRO A 895 4.97 18.71 -8.40
N LEU A 896 6.08 17.99 -8.12
CA LEU A 896 7.01 17.52 -9.13
C LEU A 896 6.34 16.53 -10.10
N ARG A 897 5.61 15.54 -9.58
CA ARG A 897 4.90 14.54 -10.41
C ARG A 897 3.81 15.18 -11.24
N SER A 898 3.05 16.11 -10.67
CA SER A 898 2.03 16.87 -11.41
C SER A 898 2.65 17.78 -12.47
N ALA A 899 3.78 18.42 -12.19
CA ALA A 899 4.53 19.21 -13.18
C ALA A 899 5.05 18.34 -14.33
N ALA A 900 5.53 17.13 -14.04
CA ALA A 900 5.96 16.19 -15.06
C ALA A 900 4.78 15.78 -15.97
N GLN A 901 3.61 15.48 -15.39
CA GLN A 901 2.40 15.17 -16.17
C GLN A 901 1.94 16.35 -17.01
N PHE A 902 1.97 17.58 -16.47
CA PHE A 902 1.66 18.79 -17.21
C PHE A 902 2.54 18.94 -18.45
N TRP A 903 3.86 18.83 -18.29
CA TRP A 903 4.81 18.96 -19.41
C TRP A 903 4.66 17.82 -20.42
N VAL A 904 4.40 16.59 -19.98
CA VAL A 904 4.05 15.49 -20.90
C VAL A 904 2.80 15.82 -21.70
N GLY A 905 1.76 16.38 -21.06
CA GLY A 905 0.53 16.83 -21.71
C GLY A 905 0.77 17.92 -22.75
N VAL A 906 1.52 18.97 -22.38
CA VAL A 906 1.88 20.09 -23.27
C VAL A 906 2.69 19.61 -24.47
N LEU A 907 3.71 18.76 -24.25
CA LEU A 907 4.53 18.21 -25.34
C LEU A 907 3.71 17.27 -26.24
N ASN A 908 2.62 16.67 -25.76
CA ASN A 908 1.76 15.78 -26.53
C ASN A 908 0.69 16.49 -27.39
N LEU A 909 0.46 17.79 -27.21
CA LEU A 909 -0.54 18.54 -27.98
C LEU A 909 -0.38 18.34 -29.50
N SER A 910 -1.49 18.24 -30.23
CA SER A 910 -1.53 17.92 -31.68
C SER A 910 -0.77 18.94 -32.55
N ASN A 911 -0.67 20.19 -32.09
CA ASN A 911 0.04 21.28 -32.76
C ASN A 911 1.39 21.63 -32.10
N SER A 912 1.95 20.76 -31.25
CA SER A 912 3.17 21.06 -30.47
C SER A 912 4.40 21.41 -31.32
N THR A 913 4.45 20.93 -32.58
CA THR A 913 5.54 21.16 -33.54
C THR A 913 5.19 22.18 -34.63
N ASN A 914 3.98 22.76 -34.59
CA ASN A 914 3.52 23.73 -35.59
C ASN A 914 3.90 25.15 -35.17
N THR A 915 4.85 25.75 -35.90
CA THR A 915 5.51 27.04 -35.62
C THR A 915 4.58 28.25 -35.50
N HIS A 916 3.32 28.14 -35.91
CA HIS A 916 2.34 29.22 -35.91
C HIS A 916 1.45 29.28 -34.67
N THR A 917 1.52 28.30 -33.77
CA THR A 917 0.68 28.27 -32.56
C THR A 917 1.38 28.89 -31.35
N ASN A 918 0.61 29.54 -30.46
CA ASN A 918 1.14 30.07 -29.21
C ASN A 918 1.74 28.96 -28.31
N ALA A 919 1.16 27.75 -28.35
CA ALA A 919 1.67 26.59 -27.63
C ALA A 919 3.06 26.17 -28.12
N SER A 920 3.28 26.07 -29.44
CA SER A 920 4.60 25.74 -29.99
C SER A 920 5.64 26.80 -29.64
N ARG A 921 5.29 28.10 -29.71
CA ARG A 921 6.19 29.18 -29.30
C ARG A 921 6.62 29.05 -27.84
N ALA A 922 5.68 28.80 -26.94
CA ALA A 922 5.96 28.61 -25.51
C ALA A 922 6.83 27.35 -25.28
N ILE A 923 6.58 26.25 -26.00
CA ILE A 923 7.42 25.05 -25.88
C ILE A 923 8.87 25.35 -26.28
N HIS A 924 9.10 26.00 -27.42
CA HIS A 924 10.46 26.33 -27.87
C HIS A 924 11.19 27.28 -26.90
N GLU A 925 10.46 28.23 -26.29
CA GLU A 925 11.03 29.15 -25.29
C GLU A 925 11.48 28.42 -24.01
N TYR A 926 10.70 27.45 -23.53
CA TYR A 926 10.96 26.74 -22.27
C TYR A 926 11.82 25.46 -22.43
N LEU A 927 11.97 24.93 -23.65
CA LEU A 927 12.69 23.69 -23.92
C LEU A 927 14.13 23.67 -23.34
N PRO A 928 14.94 24.74 -23.43
CA PRO A 928 16.29 24.75 -22.82
C PRO A 928 16.25 24.61 -21.30
N ASN A 929 15.31 25.31 -20.64
CA ASN A 929 15.17 25.27 -19.19
C ASN A 929 14.68 23.90 -18.70
N LEU A 930 13.73 23.28 -19.43
CA LEU A 930 13.26 21.93 -19.13
C LEU A 930 14.38 20.89 -19.23
N CYS A 931 15.20 20.97 -20.27
CA CYS A 931 16.37 20.09 -20.40
C CYS A 931 17.33 20.27 -19.21
N HIS A 932 17.57 21.51 -18.78
CA HIS A 932 18.43 21.80 -17.64
C HIS A 932 17.89 21.22 -16.33
N VAL A 933 16.60 21.45 -16.03
CA VAL A 933 15.94 20.92 -14.83
C VAL A 933 15.97 19.39 -14.82
N LEU A 934 15.60 18.73 -15.92
CA LEU A 934 15.56 17.27 -16.02
C LEU A 934 16.94 16.64 -15.83
N VAL A 935 17.96 17.18 -16.49
CA VAL A 935 19.33 16.66 -16.36
C VAL A 935 19.84 16.87 -14.93
N THR A 936 19.59 18.04 -14.33
CA THR A 936 19.97 18.31 -12.93
C THR A 936 19.34 17.30 -11.97
N GLN A 937 18.04 17.01 -12.16
CA GLN A 937 17.32 16.04 -11.34
C GLN A 937 17.85 14.61 -11.51
N VAL A 938 18.07 14.18 -12.76
CA VAL A 938 18.57 12.85 -13.12
C VAL A 938 20.04 12.64 -12.73
N SER A 939 20.84 13.69 -12.66
CA SER A 939 22.23 13.66 -12.14
C SER A 939 22.32 13.49 -10.62
N GLY A 940 21.26 12.95 -10.00
CA GLY A 940 21.26 12.56 -8.60
C GLY A 940 20.60 13.56 -7.66
N VAL A 941 19.81 14.55 -8.09
CA VAL A 941 19.06 15.40 -7.14
C VAL A 941 17.73 14.74 -6.75
N CYS A 942 17.02 14.13 -7.70
CA CYS A 942 15.71 13.54 -7.45
C CYS A 942 15.78 12.29 -6.56
N ALA A 943 14.66 12.01 -5.87
CA ALA A 943 14.46 10.72 -5.23
C ALA A 943 14.25 9.63 -6.28
N ARG A 944 14.64 8.40 -5.92
CA ARG A 944 14.58 7.23 -6.80
C ARG A 944 13.19 6.97 -7.37
N SER A 945 12.14 7.18 -6.55
CA SER A 945 10.73 7.02 -6.94
C SER A 945 10.29 7.94 -8.06
N ASP A 946 10.93 9.12 -8.20
CA ASP A 946 10.50 10.16 -9.13
C ASP A 946 11.17 10.08 -10.51
N ILE A 947 12.20 9.23 -10.65
CA ILE A 947 12.91 8.98 -11.91
C ILE A 947 11.95 8.63 -13.03
N ASN A 948 10.94 7.80 -12.74
CA ASN A 948 9.97 7.35 -13.75
C ASN A 948 9.19 8.53 -14.34
N HIS A 949 8.75 9.47 -13.51
CA HIS A 949 7.96 10.64 -13.94
C HIS A 949 8.80 11.63 -14.75
N LEU A 950 10.01 11.93 -14.28
CA LEU A 950 10.94 12.81 -15.01
C LEU A 950 11.38 12.19 -16.35
N CYS A 951 11.56 10.87 -16.38
CA CYS A 951 11.90 10.13 -17.58
C CYS A 951 10.81 10.24 -18.66
N GLU A 952 9.52 10.25 -18.29
CA GLU A 952 8.45 10.44 -19.28
C GLU A 952 8.54 11.79 -19.99
N VAL A 953 8.85 12.88 -19.29
CA VAL A 953 9.08 14.20 -19.92
C VAL A 953 10.28 14.12 -20.87
N LEU A 954 11.37 13.51 -20.43
CA LEU A 954 12.60 13.35 -21.22
C LEU A 954 12.38 12.51 -22.48
N LYS A 955 11.63 11.41 -22.38
CA LYS A 955 11.22 10.57 -23.53
C LYS A 955 10.47 11.41 -24.56
N LYS A 956 9.53 12.26 -24.13
CA LYS A 956 8.77 13.13 -25.05
C LYS A 956 9.65 14.17 -25.73
N ILE A 957 10.58 14.80 -25.00
CA ILE A 957 11.54 15.74 -25.57
C ILE A 957 12.40 15.04 -26.63
N VAL A 958 13.01 13.90 -26.31
CA VAL A 958 13.88 13.17 -27.23
C VAL A 958 13.11 12.66 -28.44
N PHE A 959 11.88 12.18 -28.27
CA PHE A 959 11.08 11.62 -29.36
C PHE A 959 10.54 12.70 -30.32
N LYS A 960 9.97 13.79 -29.79
CA LYS A 960 9.30 14.83 -30.59
C LYS A 960 10.22 15.96 -31.06
N PHE A 961 11.28 16.30 -30.31
CA PHE A 961 12.17 17.43 -30.59
C PHE A 961 13.59 16.97 -30.91
N GLN A 962 13.74 15.93 -31.72
CA GLN A 962 15.02 15.26 -32.00
C GLN A 962 16.16 16.21 -32.43
N GLY A 963 15.84 17.26 -33.20
CA GLY A 963 16.83 18.24 -33.67
C GLY A 963 17.32 19.22 -32.59
N GLU A 964 16.45 19.62 -31.66
CA GLU A 964 16.75 20.62 -30.62
C GLU A 964 17.12 19.97 -29.27
N ALA A 965 16.68 18.74 -29.01
CA ALA A 965 16.96 18.03 -27.76
C ALA A 965 18.46 17.80 -27.54
N ARG A 966 19.20 17.40 -28.58
CA ARG A 966 20.64 17.10 -28.47
C ARG A 966 21.48 18.32 -28.02
N PRO A 967 21.41 19.50 -28.66
CA PRO A 967 22.20 20.65 -28.22
C PRO A 967 21.82 21.13 -26.82
N HIS A 968 20.53 21.13 -26.46
CA HIS A 968 20.10 21.55 -25.12
C HIS A 968 20.53 20.58 -24.02
N LEU A 969 20.32 19.27 -24.19
CA LEU A 969 20.77 18.26 -23.23
C LEU A 969 22.30 18.24 -23.08
N SER A 970 23.03 18.43 -24.17
CA SER A 970 24.49 18.56 -24.15
C SER A 970 24.96 19.77 -23.35
N ALA A 971 24.31 20.92 -23.54
CA ALA A 971 24.63 22.15 -22.80
C ALA A 971 24.32 21.98 -21.29
N SER A 972 23.19 21.34 -20.95
CA SER A 972 22.81 21.07 -19.56
C SER A 972 23.75 20.07 -18.86
N LEU A 973 24.20 19.02 -19.55
CA LEU A 973 25.17 18.06 -18.98
C LEU A 973 26.55 18.68 -18.73
N ALA A 974 26.92 19.69 -19.53
CA ALA A 974 28.16 20.44 -19.38
C ALA A 974 28.13 21.41 -18.19
N SER A 975 26.95 21.89 -17.76
CA SER A 975 26.82 22.83 -16.64
C SER A 975 26.81 22.19 -15.24
N ILE A 976 26.64 20.86 -15.14
CA ILE A 976 26.52 20.13 -13.87
C ILE A 976 27.88 19.48 -13.50
N PRO A 977 28.37 19.52 -12.25
CA PRO A 977 29.59 18.81 -11.83
C PRO A 977 29.45 17.28 -12.01
N GLY A 978 30.49 16.59 -12.49
CA GLY A 978 30.46 15.12 -12.63
C GLY A 978 30.67 14.37 -11.30
N PRO A 979 30.33 13.06 -11.25
CA PRO A 979 30.50 12.20 -10.06
C PRO A 979 31.96 12.08 -9.58
N ASN A 980 32.94 12.36 -10.45
CA ASN A 980 34.39 12.26 -10.16
C ASN A 980 35.12 13.62 -10.11
N ASP A 981 34.42 14.76 -10.15
CA ASP A 981 35.04 16.08 -10.34
C ASP A 981 35.43 16.83 -9.04
N GLN A 982 35.39 16.20 -7.87
CA GLN A 982 35.75 16.87 -6.61
C GLN A 982 37.26 17.21 -6.47
N SER A 983 38.10 16.85 -7.44
CA SER A 983 39.56 17.08 -7.41
C SER A 983 40.13 17.97 -8.51
N ALA A 984 39.33 18.73 -9.26
CA ALA A 984 39.82 19.61 -10.33
C ALA A 984 39.47 21.09 -10.11
N SER A 985 40.03 21.70 -9.07
CA SER A 985 40.19 23.15 -9.03
C SER A 985 41.35 23.54 -9.97
N ASN A 986 41.09 23.70 -11.26
CA ASN A 986 41.78 24.64 -12.15
C ASN A 986 41.16 24.61 -13.56
N GLY A 987 40.77 25.79 -14.03
CA GLY A 987 39.92 25.99 -15.20
C GLY A 987 40.46 25.38 -16.50
N ILE A 988 39.56 24.65 -17.18
CA ILE A 988 39.11 24.80 -18.59
C ILE A 988 37.83 23.95 -18.67
N ALA A 989 36.67 24.58 -18.45
CA ALA A 989 35.37 23.91 -18.46
C ALA A 989 34.71 24.08 -19.84
N LEU A 990 34.94 23.15 -20.78
CA LEU A 990 34.24 23.14 -22.08
C LEU A 990 34.16 21.73 -22.75
N SER A 991 34.56 20.65 -22.07
CA SER A 991 34.48 19.27 -22.58
C SER A 991 33.68 18.38 -21.62
N LEU A 992 32.75 17.59 -22.16
CA LEU A 992 31.94 16.64 -21.40
C LEU A 992 32.83 15.46 -20.95
N SER A 993 32.66 14.99 -19.72
CA SER A 993 33.33 13.75 -19.28
C SER A 993 32.87 12.56 -20.14
N LYS A 994 33.75 11.57 -20.35
CA LYS A 994 33.45 10.37 -21.18
C LYS A 994 32.16 9.65 -20.76
N GLU A 995 31.85 9.65 -19.47
CA GLU A 995 30.62 9.05 -18.93
C GLU A 995 29.36 9.84 -19.30
N LYS A 996 29.43 11.18 -19.27
CA LYS A 996 28.32 12.05 -19.69
C LYS A 996 28.08 11.98 -21.20
N GLU A 997 29.14 11.90 -22.00
CA GLU A 997 29.02 11.68 -23.45
C GLU A 997 28.36 10.34 -23.78
N ARG A 998 28.78 9.27 -23.07
CA ARG A 998 28.18 7.94 -23.20
C ARG A 998 26.70 7.96 -22.82
N PHE A 999 26.35 8.58 -21.70
CA PHE A 999 24.97 8.74 -21.26
C PHE A 999 24.13 9.47 -22.32
N LEU A 1000 24.60 10.62 -22.82
CA LEU A 1000 23.90 11.39 -23.84
C LEU A 1000 23.71 10.58 -25.14
N ALA A 1001 24.72 9.85 -25.60
CA ALA A 1001 24.64 9.02 -26.79
C ALA A 1001 23.61 7.89 -26.62
N MET A 1002 23.60 7.21 -25.46
CA MET A 1002 22.63 6.16 -25.16
C MET A 1002 21.21 6.71 -25.03
N LEU A 1003 21.05 7.88 -24.40
CA LEU A 1003 19.76 8.55 -24.21
C LEU A 1003 19.11 8.94 -25.55
N ILE A 1004 19.89 9.56 -26.45
CA ILE A 1004 19.43 9.92 -27.81
C ILE A 1004 19.20 8.65 -28.65
N GLY A 1005 20.08 7.65 -28.53
CA GLY A 1005 19.97 6.37 -29.22
C GLY A 1005 18.70 5.58 -28.85
N ALA A 1006 18.23 5.70 -27.61
CA ALA A 1006 17.00 5.07 -27.14
C ALA A 1006 15.72 5.69 -27.72
N ARG A 1007 15.79 6.88 -28.35
CA ARG A 1007 14.67 7.57 -29.04
C ARG A 1007 13.37 7.68 -28.23
N GLY A 1008 13.46 7.75 -26.90
CA GLY A 1008 12.29 7.82 -26.02
C GLY A 1008 11.52 6.50 -25.83
N GLY A 1009 12.13 5.35 -26.18
CA GLY A 1009 11.57 4.02 -25.94
C GLY A 1009 11.68 3.52 -24.50
N SER A 1010 11.34 2.25 -24.26
CA SER A 1010 11.43 1.61 -22.93
C SER A 1010 12.86 1.65 -22.36
N ALA A 1011 13.87 1.48 -23.22
CA ALA A 1011 15.29 1.52 -22.86
C ALA A 1011 15.74 2.86 -22.26
N THR A 1012 15.06 3.98 -22.56
CA THR A 1012 15.41 5.31 -22.01
C THR A 1012 15.38 5.32 -20.48
N GLN A 1013 14.46 4.57 -19.88
CA GLN A 1013 14.29 4.53 -18.43
C GLN A 1013 15.43 3.78 -17.73
N GLU A 1014 15.91 2.70 -18.33
CA GLU A 1014 17.05 1.94 -17.84
C GLU A 1014 18.34 2.76 -17.93
N VAL A 1015 18.57 3.44 -19.06
CA VAL A 1015 19.73 4.34 -19.25
C VAL A 1015 19.75 5.47 -18.23
N VAL A 1016 18.60 6.08 -17.94
CA VAL A 1016 18.45 7.13 -16.92
C VAL A 1016 18.73 6.59 -15.51
N ARG A 1017 18.20 5.40 -15.18
CA ARG A 1017 18.45 4.77 -13.87
C ARG A 1017 19.91 4.40 -13.68
N SER A 1018 20.55 3.78 -14.66
CA SER A 1018 21.97 3.42 -14.58
C SER A 1018 22.84 4.65 -14.36
N TYR A 1019 22.51 5.75 -15.05
CA TYR A 1019 23.21 7.01 -14.87
C TYR A 1019 22.96 7.62 -13.48
N TRP A 1020 21.71 7.65 -13.00
CA TRP A 1020 21.39 8.14 -11.65
C TRP A 1020 22.11 7.33 -10.55
N VAL A 1021 22.19 6.00 -10.68
CA VAL A 1021 22.94 5.13 -9.76
C VAL A 1021 24.43 5.47 -9.80
N SER A 1022 25.00 5.69 -10.99
CA SER A 1022 26.41 6.13 -11.11
C SER A 1022 26.69 7.47 -10.43
N CYS A 1023 25.69 8.36 -10.34
CA CYS A 1023 25.83 9.65 -9.65
C CYS A 1023 25.66 9.56 -8.13
N ARG A 1024 24.89 8.60 -7.61
CA ARG A 1024 24.57 8.46 -6.17
C ARG A 1024 25.37 7.38 -5.43
N GLY A 1025 25.90 6.38 -6.15
CA GLY A 1025 26.65 5.23 -5.62
C GLY A 1025 25.86 3.92 -5.59
N ALA A 1026 26.57 2.79 -5.60
CA ALA A 1026 26.01 1.44 -5.74
C ALA A 1026 25.05 1.00 -4.63
N GLY A 1027 25.08 1.64 -3.45
CA GLY A 1027 24.13 1.40 -2.35
C GLY A 1027 22.68 1.80 -2.64
N PHE A 1028 22.42 2.43 -3.79
CA PHE A 1028 21.08 2.81 -4.26
C PHE A 1028 20.60 1.98 -5.48
N ALA A 1029 21.28 0.89 -5.83
CA ALA A 1029 20.83 -0.07 -6.85
C ALA A 1029 19.53 -0.79 -6.41
N TYR A 1030 18.76 -1.39 -7.33
CA TYR A 1030 17.47 -2.05 -6.97
C TYR A 1030 17.76 -3.28 -6.11
N THR A 1031 17.02 -3.49 -5.03
CA THR A 1031 16.83 -4.81 -4.42
C THR A 1031 15.90 -5.63 -5.30
#